data_AF-A0A2N1MH44-F1
#
_entry.id   AF-A0A2N1MH44-F1
#
_cell.length_a   1.000
_cell.length_b   1.000
_cell.length_c   1.000
_cell.angle_alpha   90.00
_cell.angle_beta   90.00
_cell.angle_gamma   90.00
#
_symmetry.space_group_name_H-M   'P 1'
#
loop_
_entity.id
_entity.type
_entity.pdbx_description
1 polymer ?
#
loop_
_entity_poly.entity_id
_entity_poly.type
_entity_poly.pdbx_seq_one_letter_code
_entity_poly.pdbx_strand_id
1 'polypeptide(L)'
;MEFSEWHSLIQNYWNAVSHEDFAVRFKNIKEIYEFIDLGKRIATLKETIDRSFQRHEELIKQEIRSNLQNWSPNDTSDKIDKIRDKCLNLIEKDLEGVPGCNNQNCDECMKTHKENIDLEEYLKSKNNEKCEMETKQTIKKYTNLNRNRISAGLKQVLKASIIRKGISSESLDIINNNLENILKCMPNRRFSDYERKQKVEQVWNILRNHILSRDDVTSIAKEIDKEVEEEYSNSELYSRYKTNTLPDLSKQKAYKIINLIINMRVSPYMELNDLEALHHKLDNLIDIIFKERAAYNFYHGIVRDLKKEISKIILPSNFLPEFKWKVHLYALLKFKPKMIKYQEEWDKENTPLGMLDQKKDEYLKIIDTRLQYGHRLISEGHIAGDYLLRVIHKKAMNAGNRERINEVLGLSWLTNAETIRLKYFGELASQVQSGNKDKAIQYFLNPKWRIEAWFESQVDGHTSGKPRKKYEETFDAEFKRVFQEIRNCQKFEGIKNFINSYMIQVDYVDYKLDLNGNQITESDFKILRDNIEKELTTKGSRRNEPFQNPSNDKTVMGRIGCTESCTWCGALCWGNRDHHVDSNSTKVHHTSHQPSGLSLVIYHSSKELDACPCHKTGDDWDVWYKGKGPIKWRVAKINDYSDWKFEAHCIHHFDKLMCWFFDKLHVDLAKHRKDAKPASYGKLREYECVGLDYYSIMSTLREKIR
;
A
#
# COMPACT_ATOMS: atom_id res chain seq x y z
N MET A 1 -23.73 27.92 -54.44
CA MET A 1 -23.47 28.68 -53.21
C MET A 1 -22.98 30.04 -53.61
N GLU A 2 -23.79 31.06 -53.34
CA GLU A 2 -23.42 32.45 -53.63
C GLU A 2 -22.46 32.99 -52.55
N PHE A 3 -21.64 33.98 -52.89
CA PHE A 3 -20.67 34.59 -51.96
C PHE A 3 -21.34 35.14 -50.69
N SER A 4 -22.60 35.56 -50.80
CA SER A 4 -23.47 35.99 -49.70
C SER A 4 -23.71 34.90 -48.66
N GLU A 5 -23.91 33.66 -49.09
CA GLU A 5 -24.08 32.49 -48.20
C GLU A 5 -22.78 32.15 -47.49
N TRP A 6 -21.65 32.21 -48.20
CA TRP A 6 -20.31 31.99 -47.64
C TRP A 6 -19.93 33.04 -46.60
N HIS A 7 -20.19 34.32 -46.89
CA HIS A 7 -19.94 35.42 -45.98
C HIS A 7 -20.77 35.28 -44.70
N SER A 8 -22.06 34.94 -44.83
CA SER A 8 -22.93 34.71 -43.67
C SER A 8 -22.48 33.50 -42.83
N LEU A 9 -22.04 32.41 -43.47
CA LEU A 9 -21.48 31.23 -42.78
C LEU A 9 -20.18 31.54 -42.04
N ILE A 10 -19.23 32.22 -42.69
CA ILE A 10 -17.96 32.65 -42.08
C ILE A 10 -18.22 33.61 -40.92
N GLN A 11 -19.13 34.58 -41.09
CA GLN A 11 -19.43 35.58 -40.09
C GLN A 11 -20.22 34.98 -38.91
N ASN A 12 -21.12 34.03 -39.16
CA ASN A 12 -21.79 33.26 -38.09
C ASN A 12 -20.81 32.33 -37.36
N TYR A 13 -19.87 31.71 -38.07
CA TYR A 13 -18.79 30.93 -37.46
C TYR A 13 -17.91 31.80 -36.56
N TRP A 14 -17.46 32.96 -37.05
CA TRP A 14 -16.64 33.87 -36.25
C TRP A 14 -17.42 34.53 -35.12
N ASN A 15 -18.70 34.85 -35.29
CA ASN A 15 -19.56 35.33 -34.22
C ASN A 15 -19.78 34.26 -33.12
N ALA A 16 -19.86 32.98 -33.51
CA ALA A 16 -19.93 31.86 -32.57
C ALA A 16 -18.59 31.62 -31.84
N VAL A 17 -17.46 31.87 -32.51
CA VAL A 17 -16.09 31.76 -31.96
C VAL A 17 -15.71 32.98 -31.12
N SER A 18 -16.28 34.15 -31.38
CA SER A 18 -16.00 35.42 -30.68
C SER A 18 -16.82 35.64 -29.40
N HIS A 19 -17.73 34.71 -29.06
CA HIS A 19 -18.27 34.70 -27.70
C HIS A 19 -17.15 34.37 -26.71
N GLU A 20 -16.98 35.21 -25.68
CA GLU A 20 -16.03 34.99 -24.58
C GLU A 20 -16.13 33.56 -24.03
N ASP A 21 -17.32 32.96 -24.04
CA ASP A 21 -17.58 31.59 -23.60
C ASP A 21 -16.91 30.52 -24.50
N PHE A 22 -16.76 30.70 -25.82
CA PHE A 22 -16.05 29.74 -26.68
C PHE A 22 -14.53 29.84 -26.49
N ALA A 23 -13.98 31.06 -26.46
CA ALA A 23 -12.55 31.26 -26.20
C ALA A 23 -12.15 30.76 -24.81
N VAL A 24 -12.99 31.00 -23.79
CA VAL A 24 -12.82 30.47 -22.43
C VAL A 24 -12.97 28.94 -22.41
N ARG A 25 -13.98 28.36 -23.06
CA ARG A 25 -14.14 26.90 -23.15
C ARG A 25 -13.00 26.22 -23.91
N PHE A 26 -12.54 26.79 -25.01
CA PHE A 26 -11.41 26.26 -25.79
C PHE A 26 -10.10 26.40 -25.02
N LYS A 27 -9.88 27.53 -24.35
CA LYS A 27 -8.78 27.72 -23.41
C LYS A 27 -8.82 26.69 -22.29
N ASN A 28 -9.98 26.49 -21.66
CA ASN A 28 -10.15 25.50 -20.59
C ASN A 28 -9.93 24.07 -21.11
N ILE A 29 -10.41 23.71 -22.31
CA ILE A 29 -10.18 22.39 -22.92
C ILE A 29 -8.69 22.19 -23.23
N LYS A 30 -8.03 23.18 -23.83
CA LYS A 30 -6.59 23.15 -24.10
C LYS A 30 -5.79 23.02 -22.80
N GLU A 31 -6.13 23.82 -21.78
CA GLU A 31 -5.52 23.76 -20.45
C GLU A 31 -5.72 22.39 -19.79
N ILE A 32 -6.90 21.77 -19.91
CA ILE A 32 -7.17 20.42 -19.41
C ILE A 32 -6.32 19.38 -20.16
N TYR A 33 -6.22 19.44 -21.49
CA TYR A 33 -5.38 18.51 -22.25
C TYR A 33 -3.89 18.68 -21.96
N GLU A 34 -3.43 19.93 -21.87
CA GLU A 34 -2.05 20.24 -21.50
C GLU A 34 -1.76 19.79 -20.07
N PHE A 35 -2.73 19.91 -19.16
CA PHE A 35 -2.66 19.39 -17.79
C PHE A 35 -2.64 17.86 -17.75
N ILE A 36 -3.48 17.18 -18.55
CA ILE A 36 -3.49 15.72 -18.66
C ILE A 36 -2.17 15.21 -19.26
N ASP A 37 -1.68 15.82 -20.34
CA ASP A 37 -0.41 15.43 -20.97
C ASP A 37 0.79 15.68 -20.04
N LEU A 38 0.82 16.85 -19.39
CA LEU A 38 1.80 17.16 -18.36
C LEU A 38 1.70 16.14 -17.21
N GLY A 39 0.49 15.79 -16.78
CA GLY A 39 0.22 14.79 -15.76
C GLY A 39 0.74 13.40 -16.16
N LYS A 40 0.58 12.99 -17.42
CA LYS A 40 1.10 11.73 -17.97
C LYS A 40 2.63 11.69 -17.98
N ARG A 41 3.27 12.78 -18.43
CA ARG A 41 4.74 12.90 -18.43
C ARG A 41 5.30 12.90 -17.02
N ILE A 42 4.70 13.68 -16.11
CA ILE A 42 5.06 13.68 -14.69
C ILE A 42 4.89 12.27 -14.09
N ALA A 43 3.78 11.58 -14.38
CA ALA A 43 3.55 10.24 -13.87
C ALA A 43 4.61 9.25 -14.39
N THR A 44 4.95 9.31 -15.67
CA THR A 44 5.99 8.48 -16.30
C THR A 44 7.35 8.73 -15.65
N LEU A 45 7.72 10.00 -15.44
CA LEU A 45 8.96 10.36 -14.76
C LEU A 45 8.97 9.91 -13.29
N LYS A 46 7.85 10.07 -12.57
CA LYS A 46 7.71 9.58 -11.19
C LYS A 46 7.89 8.06 -11.12
N GLU A 47 7.35 7.33 -12.09
CA GLU A 47 7.48 5.87 -12.18
C GLU A 47 8.94 5.44 -12.45
N THR A 48 9.67 6.12 -13.34
CA THR A 48 11.09 5.84 -13.55
C THR A 48 11.90 6.19 -12.30
N ILE A 49 11.59 7.30 -11.61
CA ILE A 49 12.20 7.66 -10.33
C ILE A 49 12.00 6.55 -9.30
N ASP A 50 10.78 6.04 -9.15
CA ASP A 50 10.45 4.94 -8.24
C ASP A 50 11.28 3.69 -8.57
N ARG A 51 11.39 3.31 -9.85
CA ARG A 51 12.23 2.18 -10.30
C ARG A 51 13.70 2.38 -9.99
N SER A 52 14.24 3.59 -10.22
CA SER A 52 15.62 3.93 -9.86
C SER A 52 15.86 3.76 -8.36
N PHE A 53 14.98 4.30 -7.52
CA PHE A 53 15.09 4.15 -6.07
C PHE A 53 14.96 2.70 -5.62
N GLN A 54 14.02 1.93 -6.18
CA GLN A 54 13.86 0.51 -5.87
C GLN A 54 15.11 -0.30 -6.23
N ARG A 55 15.72 -0.02 -7.39
CA ARG A 55 16.98 -0.69 -7.80
C ARG A 55 18.11 -0.41 -6.81
N HIS A 56 18.27 0.84 -6.40
CA HIS A 56 19.29 1.23 -5.42
C HIS A 56 19.00 0.70 -4.02
N GLU A 57 17.73 0.66 -3.60
CA GLU A 57 17.31 0.05 -2.34
C GLU A 57 17.79 -1.41 -2.24
N GLU A 58 17.58 -2.21 -3.29
CA GLU A 58 18.01 -3.61 -3.32
C GLU A 58 19.55 -3.77 -3.29
N LEU A 59 20.28 -2.90 -3.99
CA LEU A 59 21.75 -2.87 -3.95
C LEU A 59 22.27 -2.53 -2.56
N ILE A 60 21.69 -1.51 -1.91
CA ILE A 60 22.07 -1.11 -0.55
C ILE A 60 21.73 -2.22 0.45
N LYS A 61 20.56 -2.87 0.34
CA LYS A 61 20.20 -4.04 1.16
C LYS A 61 21.22 -5.16 1.02
N GLN A 62 21.69 -5.43 -0.20
CA GLN A 62 22.72 -6.43 -0.46
C GLN A 62 24.05 -6.06 0.21
N GLU A 63 24.45 -4.80 0.13
CA GLU A 63 25.69 -4.31 0.74
C GLU A 63 25.60 -4.28 2.28
N ILE A 64 24.44 -3.97 2.85
CA ILE A 64 24.17 -4.12 4.30
C ILE A 64 24.38 -5.58 4.73
N ARG A 65 23.80 -6.53 3.99
CA ARG A 65 23.97 -7.97 4.26
C ARG A 65 25.42 -8.42 4.15
N SER A 66 26.15 -7.93 3.15
CA SER A 66 27.59 -8.16 2.97
C SER A 66 28.38 -7.69 4.20
N ASN A 67 28.15 -6.45 4.65
CA ASN A 67 28.83 -5.89 5.82
C ASN A 67 28.50 -6.64 7.12
N LEU A 68 27.27 -7.13 7.27
CA LEU A 68 26.84 -7.91 8.44
C LEU A 68 27.30 -9.37 8.42
N GLN A 69 27.77 -9.89 7.28
CA GLN A 69 28.15 -11.30 7.17
C GLN A 69 29.35 -11.67 8.04
N ASN A 70 30.24 -10.70 8.34
CA ASN A 70 31.43 -10.91 9.16
C ASN A 70 31.25 -10.56 10.64
N TRP A 71 30.03 -10.24 11.04
CA TRP A 71 29.72 -9.95 12.43
C TRP A 71 29.50 -11.23 13.25
N SER A 72 30.07 -11.25 14.45
CA SER A 72 29.96 -12.30 15.46
C SER A 72 29.34 -11.76 16.76
N PRO A 73 28.53 -12.55 17.49
CA PRO A 73 27.96 -12.13 18.78
C PRO A 73 29.03 -11.86 19.87
N ASN A 74 30.26 -12.32 19.67
CA ASN A 74 31.41 -12.04 20.54
C ASN A 74 32.18 -10.76 20.16
N ASP A 75 31.78 -10.07 19.10
CA ASP A 75 32.37 -8.80 18.71
C ASP A 75 32.02 -7.69 19.73
N THR A 76 32.97 -6.80 20.01
CA THR A 76 32.73 -5.67 20.91
C THR A 76 31.64 -4.74 20.38
N SER A 77 30.95 -4.03 21.28
CA SER A 77 29.97 -2.99 20.92
C SER A 77 30.52 -2.03 19.86
N ASP A 78 31.80 -1.66 19.98
CA ASP A 78 32.51 -0.76 19.07
C ASP A 78 32.58 -1.28 17.62
N LYS A 79 32.61 -2.60 17.41
CA LYS A 79 32.65 -3.19 16.07
C LYS A 79 31.26 -3.17 15.42
N ILE A 80 30.20 -3.37 16.19
CA ILE A 80 28.81 -3.24 15.73
C ILE A 80 28.51 -1.79 15.38
N ASP A 81 28.93 -0.85 16.23
CA ASP A 81 28.76 0.58 15.99
C ASP A 81 29.48 1.01 14.70
N LYS A 82 30.71 0.54 14.46
CA LYS A 82 31.43 0.78 13.19
C LYS A 82 30.69 0.22 11.96
N ILE A 83 30.13 -0.99 12.04
CA ILE A 83 29.36 -1.57 10.93
C ILE A 83 28.09 -0.75 10.68
N ARG A 84 27.38 -0.36 11.75
CA ARG A 84 26.19 0.49 11.68
C ARG A 84 26.52 1.82 11.02
N ASP A 85 27.56 2.50 11.46
CA ASP A 85 27.95 3.81 10.93
C ASP A 85 28.40 3.71 9.46
N LYS A 86 29.13 2.64 9.10
CA LYS A 86 29.46 2.35 7.70
C LYS A 86 28.20 2.19 6.83
N CYS A 87 27.21 1.43 7.31
CA CYS A 87 25.97 1.20 6.58
C CYS A 87 25.09 2.47 6.51
N LEU A 88 25.06 3.29 7.57
CA LEU A 88 24.35 4.57 7.57
C LEU A 88 24.95 5.54 6.55
N ASN A 89 26.28 5.63 6.51
CA ASN A 89 27.00 6.44 5.52
C ASN A 89 26.75 5.96 4.09
N LEU A 90 26.69 4.64 3.87
CA LEU A 90 26.34 4.06 2.57
C LEU A 90 24.93 4.47 2.14
N ILE A 91 23.93 4.31 3.02
CA ILE A 91 22.54 4.70 2.75
C ILE A 91 22.45 6.18 2.36
N GLU A 92 23.18 7.05 3.05
CA GLU A 92 23.17 8.49 2.78
C GLU A 92 23.80 8.82 1.43
N LYS A 93 25.04 8.38 1.19
CA LYS A 93 25.80 8.72 -0.02
C LYS A 93 25.20 8.12 -1.30
N ASP A 94 24.80 6.85 -1.27
CA ASP A 94 24.30 6.18 -2.47
C ASP A 94 22.95 6.76 -2.91
N LEU A 95 22.09 7.14 -1.96
CA LEU A 95 20.78 7.73 -2.27
C LEU A 95 20.84 9.22 -2.64
N GLU A 96 21.87 9.95 -2.19
CA GLU A 96 22.07 11.36 -2.56
C GLU A 96 22.17 11.52 -4.08
N GLY A 97 22.90 10.60 -4.72
CA GLY A 97 23.07 10.58 -6.17
C GLY A 97 21.82 10.18 -6.97
N VAL A 98 20.79 9.56 -6.38
CA VAL A 98 19.63 9.04 -7.13
C VAL A 98 18.60 10.16 -7.39
N PRO A 99 18.02 10.26 -8.62
CA PRO A 99 18.23 9.38 -9.79
C PRO A 99 19.36 9.81 -10.74
N GLY A 100 20.07 10.90 -10.44
CA GLY A 100 21.16 11.44 -11.28
C GLY A 100 22.53 10.82 -11.03
N CYS A 101 22.59 9.53 -10.67
CA CYS A 101 23.87 8.94 -10.30
C CYS A 101 24.73 8.78 -11.56
N ASN A 102 25.91 9.39 -11.57
CA ASN A 102 26.87 9.30 -12.69
C ASN A 102 27.46 7.88 -12.87
N ASN A 103 27.00 6.89 -12.10
CA ASN A 103 27.37 5.51 -12.29
C ASN A 103 26.77 5.02 -13.63
N GLN A 104 27.64 4.87 -14.64
CA GLN A 104 27.35 4.36 -15.98
C GLN A 104 26.67 2.96 -16.01
N ASN A 105 26.39 2.35 -14.87
CA ASN A 105 25.89 0.98 -14.72
C ASN A 105 24.44 0.86 -14.20
N CYS A 106 23.69 1.96 -14.02
CA CYS A 106 22.28 1.89 -13.59
C CYS A 106 21.30 2.24 -14.73
N ASP A 107 20.80 1.22 -15.41
CA ASP A 107 19.84 1.36 -16.52
C ASP A 107 18.58 2.14 -16.14
N GLU A 108 18.06 1.96 -14.93
CA GLU A 108 16.87 2.67 -14.47
C GLU A 108 17.13 4.16 -14.25
N CYS A 109 18.31 4.54 -13.75
CA CYS A 109 18.70 5.95 -13.64
C CYS A 109 18.89 6.61 -15.01
N MET A 110 19.44 5.88 -15.99
CA MET A 110 19.53 6.36 -17.37
C MET A 110 18.16 6.61 -18.00
N LYS A 111 17.19 5.70 -17.78
CA LYS A 111 15.80 5.89 -18.21
C LYS A 111 15.18 7.13 -17.56
N THR A 112 15.35 7.30 -16.24
CA THR A 112 14.87 8.48 -15.52
C THR A 112 15.46 9.77 -16.06
N HIS A 113 16.76 9.78 -16.39
CA HIS A 113 17.41 10.95 -16.96
C HIS A 113 16.80 11.34 -18.32
N LYS A 114 16.53 10.35 -19.18
CA LYS A 114 15.87 10.56 -20.47
C LYS A 114 14.47 11.16 -20.30
N GLU A 115 13.62 10.57 -19.48
CA GLU A 115 12.25 11.09 -19.23
C GLU A 115 12.28 12.50 -18.62
N ASN A 116 13.29 12.82 -17.82
CA ASN A 116 13.46 14.17 -17.27
C ASN A 116 13.81 15.19 -18.36
N ILE A 117 14.70 14.84 -19.30
CA ILE A 117 15.02 15.70 -20.45
C ILE A 117 13.75 15.93 -21.29
N ASP A 118 13.00 14.86 -21.60
CA ASP A 118 11.78 14.95 -22.40
C ASP A 118 10.70 15.84 -21.72
N LEU A 119 10.59 15.80 -20.39
CA LEU A 119 9.72 16.70 -19.63
C LEU A 119 10.22 18.15 -19.65
N GLU A 120 11.53 18.38 -19.49
CA GLU A 120 12.11 19.72 -19.54
C GLU A 120 11.94 20.38 -20.91
N GLU A 121 12.14 19.63 -22.00
CA GLU A 121 11.89 20.10 -23.36
C GLU A 121 10.41 20.46 -23.57
N TYR A 122 9.51 19.61 -23.09
CA TYR A 122 8.07 19.88 -23.12
C TYR A 122 7.72 21.17 -22.38
N LEU A 123 8.21 21.36 -21.15
CA LEU A 123 7.93 22.56 -20.35
C LEU A 123 8.45 23.84 -21.03
N LYS A 124 9.67 23.80 -21.58
CA LYS A 124 10.24 24.91 -22.35
C LYS A 124 9.38 25.24 -23.57
N SER A 125 8.85 24.25 -24.27
CA SER A 125 7.99 24.45 -25.44
C SER A 125 6.65 25.15 -25.13
N LYS A 126 6.21 25.12 -23.86
CA LYS A 126 4.95 25.74 -23.43
C LYS A 126 5.06 27.22 -23.03
N ASN A 127 6.28 27.76 -22.93
CA ASN A 127 6.54 29.16 -22.58
C ASN A 127 5.78 29.64 -21.32
N ASN A 128 5.64 28.77 -20.31
CA ASN A 128 4.99 29.09 -19.04
C ASN A 128 5.97 28.88 -17.89
N GLU A 129 6.73 29.91 -17.55
CA GLU A 129 7.78 29.87 -16.51
C GLU A 129 7.25 29.42 -15.14
N LYS A 130 6.02 29.85 -14.78
CA LYS A 130 5.39 29.45 -13.53
C LYS A 130 5.12 27.94 -13.50
N CYS A 131 4.51 27.41 -14.56
CA CYS A 131 4.23 25.97 -14.68
C CYS A 131 5.53 25.15 -14.71
N GLU A 132 6.55 25.63 -15.41
CA GLU A 132 7.88 24.99 -15.44
C GLU A 132 8.50 24.94 -14.04
N MET A 133 8.53 26.07 -13.33
CA MET A 133 9.08 26.16 -11.98
C MET A 133 8.32 25.28 -11.00
N GLU A 134 6.99 25.33 -11.00
CA GLU A 134 6.14 24.49 -10.15
C GLU A 134 6.32 23.00 -10.45
N THR A 135 6.43 22.62 -11.72
CA THR A 135 6.66 21.22 -12.12
C THR A 135 8.03 20.74 -11.67
N LYS A 136 9.10 21.50 -11.93
CA LYS A 136 10.46 21.17 -11.47
C LYS A 136 10.52 21.06 -9.95
N GLN A 137 9.87 21.97 -9.23
CA GLN A 137 9.79 21.89 -7.78
C GLN A 137 9.01 20.66 -7.30
N THR A 138 7.94 20.28 -8.00
CA THR A 138 7.15 19.07 -7.71
C THR A 138 7.97 17.81 -7.89
N ILE A 139 8.72 17.68 -9.00
CA ILE A 139 9.62 16.56 -9.24
C ILE A 139 10.72 16.52 -8.18
N LYS A 140 11.35 17.67 -7.85
CA LYS A 140 12.36 17.75 -6.79
C LYS A 140 11.82 17.34 -5.43
N LYS A 141 10.63 17.83 -5.05
CA LYS A 141 9.94 17.44 -3.81
C LYS A 141 9.65 15.95 -3.78
N TYR A 142 9.15 15.39 -4.88
CA TYR A 142 8.85 13.97 -5.00
C TYR A 142 10.11 13.09 -4.90
N THR A 143 11.20 13.46 -5.59
CA THR A 143 12.50 12.80 -5.48
C THR A 143 13.02 12.85 -4.03
N ASN A 144 12.93 14.00 -3.36
CA ASN A 144 13.33 14.13 -1.96
C ASN A 144 12.45 13.29 -1.03
N LEU A 145 11.13 13.26 -1.26
CA LEU A 145 10.20 12.42 -0.50
C LEU A 145 10.55 10.94 -0.64
N ASN A 146 10.81 10.47 -1.86
CA ASN A 146 11.24 9.11 -2.12
C ASN A 146 12.59 8.82 -1.46
N ARG A 147 13.58 9.72 -1.57
CA ARG A 147 14.87 9.59 -0.89
C ARG A 147 14.70 9.42 0.62
N ASN A 148 13.91 10.27 1.25
CA ASN A 148 13.65 10.22 2.69
C ASN A 148 12.93 8.94 3.08
N ARG A 149 11.90 8.54 2.31
CA ARG A 149 11.14 7.31 2.54
C ARG A 149 12.03 6.07 2.46
N ILE A 150 12.81 5.95 1.40
CA ILE A 150 13.71 4.81 1.16
C ILE A 150 14.84 4.81 2.18
N SER A 151 15.41 5.98 2.52
CA SER A 151 16.41 6.10 3.59
C SER A 151 15.86 5.63 4.94
N ALA A 152 14.65 6.07 5.32
CA ALA A 152 13.99 5.63 6.54
C ALA A 152 13.74 4.12 6.55
N GLY A 153 13.23 3.57 5.44
CA GLY A 153 13.04 2.13 5.27
C GLY A 153 14.35 1.35 5.39
N LEU A 154 15.42 1.79 4.73
CA LEU A 154 16.74 1.15 4.82
C LEU A 154 17.36 1.24 6.22
N LYS A 155 17.14 2.33 6.96
CA LYS A 155 17.56 2.44 8.36
C LYS A 155 16.82 1.44 9.26
N GLN A 156 15.53 1.22 9.02
CA GLN A 156 14.75 0.18 9.70
C GLN A 156 15.27 -1.22 9.33
N VAL A 157 15.48 -1.49 8.04
CA VAL A 157 16.04 -2.75 7.55
C VAL A 157 17.42 -3.00 8.16
N LEU A 158 18.28 -1.99 8.27
CA LEU A 158 19.59 -2.10 8.92
C LEU A 158 19.44 -2.50 10.39
N LYS A 159 18.57 -1.80 11.15
CA LYS A 159 18.32 -2.11 12.56
C LYS A 159 17.81 -3.54 12.74
N ALA A 160 16.81 -3.93 11.95
CA ALA A 160 16.26 -5.28 11.96
C ALA A 160 17.30 -6.34 11.54
N SER A 161 18.14 -6.04 10.55
CA SER A 161 19.19 -6.95 10.06
C SER A 161 20.28 -7.16 11.11
N ILE A 162 20.67 -6.12 11.84
CA ILE A 162 21.61 -6.24 12.98
C ILE A 162 21.00 -7.14 14.06
N ILE A 163 19.76 -6.90 14.47
CA ILE A 163 19.11 -7.73 15.50
C ILE A 163 19.02 -9.19 15.03
N ARG A 164 18.49 -9.40 13.81
CA ARG A 164 18.28 -10.72 13.21
C ARG A 164 19.56 -11.51 13.08
N LYS A 165 20.62 -10.89 12.57
CA LYS A 165 21.91 -11.54 12.40
C LYS A 165 22.50 -11.93 13.77
N GLY A 166 22.21 -11.17 14.82
CA GLY A 166 22.76 -11.38 16.16
C GLY A 166 22.16 -12.61 16.80
N ILE A 167 20.83 -12.63 16.79
CA ILE A 167 20.05 -13.78 17.25
C ILE A 167 20.41 -15.00 16.43
N SER A 168 20.58 -14.87 15.11
CA SER A 168 20.91 -16.01 14.25
C SER A 168 22.28 -16.60 14.59
N SER A 169 23.29 -15.77 14.74
CA SER A 169 24.63 -16.22 15.11
C SER A 169 24.65 -16.79 16.54
N GLU A 170 24.06 -16.10 17.52
CA GLU A 170 23.97 -16.56 18.90
C GLU A 170 23.20 -17.89 19.01
N SER A 171 22.08 -18.01 18.29
CA SER A 171 21.27 -19.24 18.26
C SER A 171 22.06 -20.41 17.70
N LEU A 172 22.78 -20.21 16.60
CA LEU A 172 23.62 -21.25 16.01
C LEU A 172 24.75 -21.66 16.96
N ASP A 173 25.38 -20.72 17.68
CA ASP A 173 26.41 -21.03 18.68
C ASP A 173 25.86 -21.88 19.82
N ILE A 174 24.68 -21.53 20.35
CA ILE A 174 24.00 -22.31 21.40
C ILE A 174 23.65 -23.71 20.88
N ILE A 175 23.10 -23.82 19.67
CA ILE A 175 22.78 -25.09 19.03
C ILE A 175 24.05 -25.94 18.88
N ASN A 176 25.13 -25.35 18.36
CA ASN A 176 26.40 -26.03 18.12
C ASN A 176 26.99 -26.58 19.43
N ASN A 177 27.08 -25.76 20.47
CA ASN A 177 27.64 -26.14 21.76
C ASN A 177 26.85 -27.28 22.42
N ASN A 178 25.52 -27.21 22.38
CA ASN A 178 24.66 -28.27 22.93
C ASN A 178 24.80 -29.57 22.13
N LEU A 179 24.82 -29.48 20.80
CA LEU A 179 24.98 -30.65 19.94
C LEU A 179 26.35 -31.31 20.11
N GLU A 180 27.42 -30.54 20.25
CA GLU A 180 28.75 -31.10 20.54
C GLU A 180 28.75 -31.91 21.85
N ASN A 181 28.10 -31.41 22.90
CA ASN A 181 27.98 -32.13 24.17
C ASN A 181 27.16 -33.42 24.01
N ILE A 182 26.04 -33.37 23.30
CA ILE A 182 25.18 -34.54 23.04
C ILE A 182 25.94 -35.60 22.23
N LEU A 183 26.68 -35.19 21.19
CA LEU A 183 27.41 -36.10 20.30
C LEU A 183 28.66 -36.68 20.96
N LYS A 184 29.36 -35.93 21.83
CA LYS A 184 30.50 -36.43 22.62
C LYS A 184 30.10 -37.57 23.56
N CYS A 185 28.88 -37.56 24.09
CA CYS A 185 28.39 -38.60 24.99
C CYS A 185 28.02 -39.92 24.29
N MET A 186 27.93 -39.97 22.95
CA MET A 186 27.63 -41.19 22.19
C MET A 186 28.35 -41.22 20.82
N PRO A 187 29.68 -41.38 20.78
CA PRO A 187 30.46 -41.23 19.54
C PRO A 187 30.18 -42.29 18.46
N ASN A 188 29.61 -43.45 18.82
CA ASN A 188 29.50 -44.61 17.92
C ASN A 188 28.06 -45.17 17.74
N ARG A 189 27.03 -44.50 18.28
CA ARG A 189 25.62 -44.96 18.17
C ARG A 189 24.78 -43.95 17.39
N ARG A 190 24.05 -44.42 16.37
CA ARG A 190 23.02 -43.60 15.72
C ARG A 190 21.80 -43.48 16.63
N PHE A 191 21.30 -42.25 16.79
CA PHE A 191 20.02 -42.01 17.46
C PHE A 191 18.87 -42.64 16.66
N SER A 192 17.92 -43.24 17.38
CA SER A 192 16.61 -43.55 16.80
C SER A 192 15.83 -42.28 16.49
N ASP A 193 14.81 -42.36 15.63
CA ASP A 193 13.96 -41.22 15.30
C ASP A 193 13.26 -40.62 16.55
N TYR A 194 12.89 -41.48 17.51
CA TYR A 194 12.29 -41.05 18.77
C TYR A 194 13.27 -40.25 19.64
N GLU A 195 14.50 -40.75 19.82
CA GLU A 195 15.54 -40.05 20.58
C GLU A 195 15.92 -38.72 19.91
N ARG A 196 16.03 -38.70 18.58
CA ARG A 196 16.25 -37.47 17.81
C ARG A 196 15.18 -36.44 18.10
N LYS A 197 13.90 -36.81 17.98
CA LYS A 197 12.79 -35.89 18.24
C LYS A 197 12.82 -35.30 19.66
N GLN A 198 13.15 -36.12 20.67
CA GLN A 198 13.31 -35.64 22.04
C GLN A 198 14.48 -34.66 22.19
N LYS A 199 15.63 -34.96 21.58
CA LYS A 199 16.83 -34.11 21.65
C LYS A 199 16.65 -32.80 20.89
N VAL A 200 15.95 -32.83 19.75
CA VAL A 200 15.58 -31.63 18.99
C VAL A 200 14.77 -30.67 19.87
N GLU A 201 13.71 -31.18 20.52
CA GLU A 201 12.85 -30.38 21.39
C GLU A 201 13.61 -29.87 22.64
N GLN A 202 14.51 -30.68 23.18
CA GLN A 202 15.38 -30.27 24.30
C GLN A 202 16.25 -29.07 23.93
N VAL A 203 16.96 -29.14 22.80
CA VAL A 203 17.84 -28.04 22.34
C VAL A 203 17.03 -26.80 21.99
N TRP A 204 15.87 -26.95 21.36
CA TRP A 204 14.96 -25.85 21.06
C TRP A 204 14.49 -25.12 22.32
N ASN A 205 14.07 -25.85 23.36
CA ASN A 205 13.60 -25.24 24.60
C ASN A 205 14.72 -24.51 25.36
N ILE A 206 15.96 -25.04 25.34
CA ILE A 206 17.13 -24.34 25.90
C ILE A 206 17.35 -23.01 25.17
N LEU A 207 17.36 -23.04 23.83
CA LEU A 207 17.53 -21.85 23.01
C LEU A 207 16.43 -20.81 23.28
N ARG A 208 15.17 -21.24 23.30
CA ARG A 208 14.03 -20.35 23.54
C ARG A 208 14.07 -19.71 24.93
N ASN A 209 14.39 -20.49 25.96
CA ASN A 209 14.50 -19.98 27.34
C ASN A 209 15.66 -19.01 27.50
N HIS A 210 16.78 -19.24 26.81
CA HIS A 210 17.92 -18.32 26.80
C HIS A 210 17.52 -16.94 26.26
N ILE A 211 16.84 -16.89 25.11
CA ILE A 211 16.36 -15.63 24.52
C ILE A 211 15.29 -14.97 25.40
N LEU A 212 14.33 -15.75 25.93
CA LEU A 212 13.29 -15.24 26.84
C LEU A 212 13.86 -14.58 28.10
N SER A 213 14.97 -15.09 28.63
CA SER A 213 15.59 -14.55 29.85
C SER A 213 16.20 -13.15 29.67
N ARG A 214 16.37 -12.71 28.41
CA ARG A 214 16.97 -11.41 28.05
C ARG A 214 15.94 -10.39 27.54
N ASP A 215 14.76 -10.86 27.14
CA ASP A 215 13.69 -10.01 26.62
C ASP A 215 12.77 -9.63 27.79
N ASP A 216 12.71 -8.33 28.13
CA ASP A 216 11.80 -7.82 29.15
C ASP A 216 10.38 -7.74 28.55
N VAL A 217 9.76 -8.91 28.36
CA VAL A 217 8.47 -9.04 27.66
C VAL A 217 7.36 -8.50 28.55
N THR A 218 7.18 -7.19 28.54
CA THR A 218 6.00 -6.56 29.12
C THR A 218 4.82 -6.78 28.16
N SER A 219 3.74 -7.33 28.68
CA SER A 219 2.53 -7.57 27.89
C SER A 219 1.95 -6.22 27.41
N ILE A 220 1.98 -5.94 26.10
CA ILE A 220 1.42 -4.70 25.53
C ILE A 220 -0.05 -4.48 25.88
N ALA A 221 -0.83 -5.55 26.05
CA ALA A 221 -2.19 -5.44 26.56
C ALA A 221 -2.26 -4.72 27.92
N LYS A 222 -1.28 -4.95 28.81
CA LYS A 222 -1.17 -4.28 30.12
C LYS A 222 -0.73 -2.83 29.98
N GLU A 223 0.17 -2.54 29.04
CA GLU A 223 0.62 -1.15 28.78
C GLU A 223 -0.51 -0.30 28.23
N ILE A 224 -1.29 -0.82 27.28
CA ILE A 224 -2.50 -0.16 26.78
C ILE A 224 -3.48 0.06 27.93
N ASP A 225 -3.74 -0.95 28.76
CA ASP A 225 -4.68 -0.83 29.88
C ASP A 225 -4.26 0.24 30.89
N LYS A 226 -2.95 0.32 31.18
CA LYS A 226 -2.37 1.34 32.04
C LYS A 226 -2.51 2.74 31.44
N GLU A 227 -2.21 2.92 30.16
CA GLU A 227 -2.31 4.23 29.52
C GLU A 227 -3.78 4.69 29.37
N VAL A 228 -4.72 3.75 29.17
CA VAL A 228 -6.17 4.05 29.20
C VAL A 228 -6.60 4.52 30.59
N GLU A 229 -6.11 3.89 31.65
CA GLU A 229 -6.37 4.30 33.03
C GLU A 229 -5.87 5.73 33.31
N GLU A 230 -4.63 6.01 32.90
CA GLU A 230 -3.98 7.32 33.05
C GLU A 230 -4.73 8.42 32.28
N GLU A 231 -5.04 8.20 30.99
CA GLU A 231 -5.60 9.22 30.11
C GLU A 231 -7.09 9.49 30.31
N TYR A 232 -7.87 8.51 30.75
CA TYR A 232 -9.31 8.69 30.88
C TYR A 232 -9.77 9.08 32.29
N SER A 233 -8.98 8.83 33.34
CA SER A 233 -9.16 9.22 34.76
C SER A 233 -10.57 9.04 35.38
N ASN A 234 -11.53 8.50 34.63
CA ASN A 234 -12.93 8.33 34.93
C ASN A 234 -13.17 6.85 35.23
N SER A 235 -13.46 6.55 36.49
CA SER A 235 -13.64 5.18 36.99
C SER A 235 -14.79 4.43 36.30
N GLU A 236 -15.83 5.11 35.82
CA GLU A 236 -16.96 4.47 35.14
C GLU A 236 -16.62 4.05 33.70
N LEU A 237 -15.86 4.86 32.96
CA LEU A 237 -15.43 4.49 31.61
C LEU A 237 -14.42 3.34 31.67
N TYR A 238 -13.45 3.44 32.58
CA TYR A 238 -12.41 2.42 32.71
C TYR A 238 -12.98 1.08 33.19
N SER A 239 -13.93 1.08 34.13
CA SER A 239 -14.63 -0.16 34.54
C SER A 239 -15.40 -0.80 33.40
N ARG A 240 -16.09 -0.02 32.56
CA ARG A 240 -16.76 -0.52 31.34
C ARG A 240 -15.80 -0.97 30.25
N TYR A 241 -14.64 -0.34 30.12
CA TYR A 241 -13.59 -0.79 29.22
C TYR A 241 -13.08 -2.19 29.64
N LYS A 242 -12.88 -2.43 30.95
CA LYS A 242 -12.47 -3.73 31.47
C LYS A 242 -13.48 -4.86 31.23
N THR A 243 -14.77 -4.57 31.03
CA THR A 243 -15.74 -5.62 30.69
C THR A 243 -15.64 -6.10 29.24
N ASN A 244 -14.79 -5.48 28.41
CA ASN A 244 -14.61 -5.79 26.98
C ASN A 244 -15.94 -5.82 26.18
N THR A 245 -16.97 -5.12 26.66
CA THR A 245 -18.30 -5.14 26.02
C THR A 245 -18.45 -3.95 25.09
N LEU A 246 -18.52 -4.21 23.79
CA LEU A 246 -18.66 -3.16 22.79
C LEU A 246 -20.04 -2.47 22.93
N PRO A 247 -20.11 -1.13 23.08
CA PRO A 247 -21.38 -0.44 23.15
C PRO A 247 -22.07 -0.38 21.78
N ASP A 248 -23.37 -0.69 21.75
CA ASP A 248 -24.21 -0.52 20.57
C ASP A 248 -24.65 0.95 20.45
N LEU A 249 -23.94 1.71 19.62
CA LEU A 249 -24.18 3.14 19.41
C LEU A 249 -25.55 3.44 18.76
N SER A 250 -26.14 2.49 18.02
CA SER A 250 -27.45 2.67 17.38
C SER A 250 -28.60 2.81 18.37
N LYS A 251 -28.41 2.23 19.57
CA LYS A 251 -29.37 2.27 20.68
C LYS A 251 -29.10 3.38 21.68
N GLN A 252 -28.12 4.25 21.41
CA GLN A 252 -27.77 5.36 22.29
C GLN A 252 -28.37 6.67 21.79
N LYS A 253 -28.93 7.45 22.70
CA LYS A 253 -29.39 8.81 22.38
C LYS A 253 -28.16 9.67 22.08
N ALA A 254 -28.00 10.06 20.82
CA ALA A 254 -26.93 10.92 20.35
C ALA A 254 -27.23 12.41 20.58
N TYR A 255 -28.50 12.82 20.49
CA TYR A 255 -28.92 14.23 20.53
C TYR A 255 -29.97 14.50 21.62
N LYS A 256 -30.02 15.75 22.10
CA LYS A 256 -31.17 16.23 22.88
C LYS A 256 -32.40 16.27 21.97
N ILE A 257 -33.55 15.87 22.49
CA ILE A 257 -34.83 16.06 21.79
C ILE A 257 -35.09 17.57 21.73
N ILE A 258 -35.10 18.13 20.52
CA ILE A 258 -35.47 19.52 20.29
C ILE A 258 -36.83 19.52 19.60
N ASN A 259 -37.86 20.01 20.29
CA ASN A 259 -39.17 20.31 19.69
C ASN A 259 -39.09 21.68 19.00
N LEU A 260 -38.53 21.71 17.78
CA LEU A 260 -38.57 22.91 16.94
C LEU A 260 -39.78 22.80 15.99
N ILE A 261 -40.84 23.53 16.34
CA ILE A 261 -42.03 23.88 15.53
C ILE A 261 -42.82 22.67 14.98
N ILE A 262 -44.10 22.62 15.36
CA ILE A 262 -45.21 21.78 14.88
C ILE A 262 -44.81 20.76 13.78
N ASN A 263 -44.60 19.51 14.21
CA ASN A 263 -44.51 18.25 13.43
C ASN A 263 -43.16 17.67 12.94
N MET A 264 -41.98 18.20 13.28
CA MET A 264 -40.71 17.47 13.08
C MET A 264 -40.11 16.95 14.40
N ARG A 265 -40.34 15.66 14.71
CA ARG A 265 -39.56 14.95 15.76
C ARG A 265 -38.23 14.50 15.17
N VAL A 266 -37.14 15.19 15.52
CA VAL A 266 -35.80 14.66 15.24
C VAL A 266 -35.55 13.50 16.19
N SER A 267 -35.25 12.32 15.62
CA SER A 267 -34.89 11.14 16.40
C SER A 267 -33.75 11.48 17.37
N PRO A 268 -33.82 11.08 18.65
CA PRO A 268 -32.69 11.25 19.56
C PRO A 268 -31.52 10.32 19.18
N TYR A 269 -31.75 9.32 18.32
CA TYR A 269 -30.75 8.40 17.80
C TYR A 269 -30.20 8.88 16.46
N MET A 270 -28.91 8.61 16.23
CA MET A 270 -28.22 8.90 14.99
C MET A 270 -28.85 8.14 13.80
N GLU A 271 -28.90 8.77 12.63
CA GLU A 271 -29.33 8.09 11.41
C GLU A 271 -28.33 6.98 11.03
N LEU A 272 -28.81 5.92 10.38
CA LEU A 272 -27.99 4.74 10.08
C LEU A 272 -26.76 5.09 9.23
N ASN A 273 -26.91 5.94 8.21
CA ASN A 273 -25.81 6.32 7.32
C ASN A 273 -24.75 7.17 8.05
N ASP A 274 -25.18 8.09 8.92
CA ASP A 274 -24.27 8.88 9.75
C ASP A 274 -23.56 8.01 10.79
N LEU A 275 -24.26 7.00 11.31
CA LEU A 275 -23.70 6.02 12.24
C LEU A 275 -22.68 5.12 11.55
N GLU A 276 -22.97 4.65 10.34
CA GLU A 276 -22.02 3.88 9.52
C GLU A 276 -20.78 4.73 9.19
N ALA A 277 -20.97 6.00 8.81
CA ALA A 277 -19.86 6.92 8.58
C ALA A 277 -19.03 7.18 9.86
N LEU A 278 -19.69 7.27 11.02
CA LEU A 278 -19.00 7.39 12.31
C LEU A 278 -18.23 6.12 12.66
N HIS A 279 -18.87 4.93 12.58
CA HIS A 279 -18.18 3.65 12.79
C HIS A 279 -16.98 3.52 11.87
N HIS A 280 -17.11 3.85 10.60
CA HIS A 280 -16.01 3.80 9.63
C HIS A 280 -14.84 4.72 10.03
N LYS A 281 -15.13 5.95 10.48
CA LYS A 281 -14.09 6.85 10.99
C LYS A 281 -13.41 6.29 12.24
N LEU A 282 -14.19 5.75 13.18
CA LEU A 282 -13.68 5.22 14.44
C LEU A 282 -12.85 3.95 14.25
N ASP A 283 -13.29 3.03 13.40
CA ASP A 283 -12.61 1.76 13.11
C ASP A 283 -11.26 1.98 12.39
N ASN A 284 -11.13 3.10 11.66
CA ASN A 284 -9.93 3.49 10.93
C ASN A 284 -9.02 4.48 11.69
N LEU A 285 -9.36 4.86 12.93
CA LEU A 285 -8.61 5.87 13.70
C LEU A 285 -7.13 5.52 13.85
N ILE A 286 -6.84 4.25 14.12
CA ILE A 286 -5.46 3.81 14.32
C ILE A 286 -4.63 3.97 13.04
N ASP A 287 -5.23 3.73 11.87
CA ASP A 287 -4.55 3.87 10.57
C ASP A 287 -4.33 5.34 10.23
N ILE A 288 -5.24 6.23 10.66
CA ILE A 288 -5.06 7.68 10.56
C ILE A 288 -3.89 8.14 11.44
N ILE A 289 -3.79 7.65 12.69
CA ILE A 289 -2.68 7.98 13.60
C ILE A 289 -1.34 7.49 13.04
N PHE A 290 -1.31 6.31 12.41
CA PHE A 290 -0.11 5.75 11.80
C PHE A 290 0.17 6.24 10.37
N LYS A 291 -0.73 7.01 9.73
CA LYS A 291 -0.59 7.46 8.32
C LYS A 291 0.73 8.19 8.05
N GLU A 292 1.24 8.93 9.03
CA GLU A 292 2.49 9.69 8.92
C GLU A 292 3.69 9.00 9.57
N ARG A 293 3.50 7.81 10.14
CA ARG A 293 4.55 7.08 10.85
C ARG A 293 5.13 5.95 10.01
N ALA A 294 6.42 5.72 10.21
CA ALA A 294 7.15 4.68 9.50
C ALA A 294 6.95 3.27 10.10
N ALA A 295 6.28 3.13 11.25
CA ALA A 295 6.06 1.84 11.92
C ALA A 295 4.70 1.81 12.62
N TYR A 296 4.04 0.65 12.53
CA TYR A 296 2.74 0.35 13.14
C TYR A 296 2.97 -0.44 14.43
N ASN A 297 3.46 0.23 15.48
CA ASN A 297 3.77 -0.38 16.77
C ASN A 297 3.35 0.52 17.94
N PHE A 298 3.20 -0.06 19.12
CA PHE A 298 2.78 0.65 20.31
C PHE A 298 3.84 1.68 20.71
N TYR A 299 3.39 2.86 21.10
CA TYR A 299 4.22 3.89 21.70
C TYR A 299 3.46 4.56 22.82
N HIS A 300 4.18 4.95 23.88
CA HIS A 300 3.57 5.65 24.99
C HIS A 300 3.00 7.01 24.55
N GLY A 301 1.73 7.24 24.83
CA GLY A 301 0.96 8.42 24.41
C GLY A 301 0.02 8.18 23.22
N ILE A 302 -0.01 6.98 22.65
CA ILE A 302 -0.94 6.64 21.55
C ILE A 302 -2.41 6.73 21.97
N VAL A 303 -2.75 6.44 23.23
CA VAL A 303 -4.13 6.54 23.74
C VAL A 303 -4.54 8.01 23.83
N ARG A 304 -3.61 8.90 24.17
CA ARG A 304 -3.81 10.35 24.15
C ARG A 304 -4.06 10.87 22.74
N ASP A 305 -3.27 10.40 21.78
CA ASP A 305 -3.45 10.76 20.36
C ASP A 305 -4.79 10.25 19.83
N LEU A 306 -5.18 9.02 20.18
CA LEU A 306 -6.50 8.46 19.89
C LEU A 306 -7.62 9.33 20.48
N LYS A 307 -7.52 9.72 21.76
CA LYS A 307 -8.48 10.61 22.43
C LYS A 307 -8.61 11.95 21.71
N LYS A 308 -7.49 12.51 21.24
CA LYS A 308 -7.45 13.77 20.48
C LYS A 308 -8.15 13.65 19.13
N GLU A 309 -7.90 12.57 18.37
CA GLU A 309 -8.55 12.33 17.07
C GLU A 309 -10.05 12.05 17.22
N ILE A 310 -10.45 11.24 18.22
CA ILE A 310 -11.87 11.06 18.56
C ILE A 310 -12.52 12.41 18.85
N SER A 311 -11.86 13.24 19.67
CA SER A 311 -12.34 14.57 20.02
C SER A 311 -12.56 15.44 18.78
N LYS A 312 -11.65 15.42 17.80
CA LYS A 312 -11.83 16.13 16.52
C LYS A 312 -13.00 15.61 15.70
N ILE A 313 -13.25 14.30 15.69
CA ILE A 313 -14.38 13.69 14.97
C ILE A 313 -15.72 14.15 15.56
N ILE A 314 -15.80 14.24 16.90
CA ILE A 314 -17.04 14.60 17.61
C ILE A 314 -17.17 16.10 17.93
N LEU A 315 -16.12 16.90 17.75
CA LEU A 315 -16.10 18.35 18.02
C LEU A 315 -17.14 19.14 17.19
N PRO A 316 -17.35 18.86 15.89
CA PRO A 316 -18.34 19.57 15.08
C PRO A 316 -19.79 19.20 15.42
N SER A 317 -20.01 18.32 16.40
CA SER A 317 -21.29 17.63 16.62
C SER A 317 -21.99 18.09 17.91
N ASN A 318 -23.30 18.31 17.84
CA ASN A 318 -24.16 18.61 18.98
C ASN A 318 -24.47 17.37 19.87
N PHE A 319 -23.53 16.43 19.99
CA PHE A 319 -23.76 15.18 20.71
C PHE A 319 -23.90 15.39 22.21
N LEU A 320 -24.76 14.58 22.81
CA LEU A 320 -24.87 14.42 24.25
C LEU A 320 -23.54 13.96 24.86
N PRO A 321 -23.16 14.47 26.05
CA PRO A 321 -21.95 14.02 26.75
C PRO A 321 -21.90 12.50 26.94
N GLU A 322 -23.01 11.86 27.26
CA GLU A 322 -23.11 10.41 27.45
C GLU A 322 -22.83 9.65 26.15
N PHE A 323 -23.31 10.16 25.02
CA PHE A 323 -23.03 9.58 23.70
C PHE A 323 -21.55 9.74 23.34
N LYS A 324 -20.96 10.91 23.59
CA LYS A 324 -19.52 11.15 23.39
C LYS A 324 -18.69 10.12 24.16
N TRP A 325 -19.02 9.85 25.42
CA TRP A 325 -18.34 8.82 26.21
C TRP A 325 -18.50 7.41 25.64
N LYS A 326 -19.67 7.06 25.09
CA LYS A 326 -19.88 5.78 24.41
C LYS A 326 -19.06 5.67 23.11
N VAL A 327 -18.89 6.77 22.38
CA VAL A 327 -18.00 6.84 21.22
C VAL A 327 -16.55 6.61 21.60
N HIS A 328 -16.07 7.24 22.68
CA HIS A 328 -14.73 6.98 23.23
C HIS A 328 -14.55 5.51 23.62
N LEU A 329 -15.52 4.93 24.34
CA LEU A 329 -15.49 3.51 24.74
C LEU A 329 -15.49 2.56 23.53
N TYR A 330 -16.33 2.81 22.53
CA TYR A 330 -16.37 2.05 21.28
C TYR A 330 -14.99 2.06 20.60
N ALA A 331 -14.41 3.24 20.43
CA ALA A 331 -13.12 3.41 19.77
C ALA A 331 -11.98 2.71 20.53
N LEU A 332 -11.94 2.81 21.87
CA LEU A 332 -10.94 2.13 22.70
C LEU A 332 -11.02 0.60 22.58
N LEU A 333 -12.23 0.05 22.59
CA LEU A 333 -12.45 -1.41 22.48
C LEU A 333 -12.14 -1.94 21.08
N LYS A 334 -12.25 -1.12 20.04
CA LYS A 334 -11.77 -1.44 18.68
C LYS A 334 -10.26 -1.25 18.53
N PHE A 335 -9.71 -0.24 19.20
CA PHE A 335 -8.29 0.08 19.18
C PHE A 335 -7.45 -1.03 19.81
N LYS A 336 -7.78 -1.48 21.03
CA LYS A 336 -6.98 -2.48 21.78
C LYS A 336 -6.62 -3.73 20.96
N PRO A 337 -7.57 -4.49 20.38
CA PRO A 337 -7.24 -5.70 19.61
C PRO A 337 -6.45 -5.38 18.33
N LYS A 338 -6.74 -4.25 17.66
CA LYS A 338 -6.03 -3.85 16.44
C LYS A 338 -4.58 -3.45 16.74
N MET A 339 -4.35 -2.74 17.84
CA MET A 339 -3.01 -2.37 18.30
C MET A 339 -2.21 -3.59 18.76
N ILE A 340 -2.83 -4.55 19.48
CA ILE A 340 -2.17 -5.82 19.82
C ILE A 340 -1.73 -6.54 18.55
N LYS A 341 -2.61 -6.66 17.55
CA LYS A 341 -2.27 -7.30 16.28
C LYS A 341 -1.11 -6.60 15.55
N TYR A 342 -1.14 -5.28 15.48
CA TYR A 342 -0.04 -4.49 14.88
C TYR A 342 1.27 -4.66 15.64
N GLN A 343 1.22 -4.70 16.97
CA GLN A 343 2.39 -5.01 17.78
C GLN A 343 2.91 -6.42 17.50
N GLU A 344 2.04 -7.44 17.46
CA GLU A 344 2.44 -8.82 17.16
C GLU A 344 3.09 -8.94 15.77
N GLU A 345 2.56 -8.23 14.78
CA GLU A 345 3.13 -8.15 13.43
C GLU A 345 4.49 -7.43 13.43
N TRP A 346 4.62 -6.36 14.21
CA TRP A 346 5.88 -5.66 14.36
C TRP A 346 6.93 -6.49 15.12
N ASP A 347 6.55 -7.13 16.23
CA ASP A 347 7.42 -7.93 17.09
C ASP A 347 8.06 -9.09 16.32
N LYS A 348 7.29 -9.76 15.47
CA LYS A 348 7.79 -10.80 14.55
C LYS A 348 9.07 -10.40 13.83
N GLU A 349 9.20 -9.13 13.44
CA GLU A 349 10.35 -8.62 12.69
C GLU A 349 11.27 -7.69 13.49
N ASN A 350 10.97 -7.40 14.77
CA ASN A 350 11.68 -6.39 15.53
C ASN A 350 12.07 -6.79 16.96
N THR A 351 11.58 -7.92 17.48
CA THR A 351 11.99 -8.46 18.79
C THR A 351 12.85 -9.71 18.65
N PRO A 352 13.76 -9.97 19.61
CA PRO A 352 14.54 -11.19 19.64
C PRO A 352 13.71 -12.47 19.61
N LEU A 353 12.67 -12.54 20.44
CA LEU A 353 11.78 -13.70 20.48
C LEU A 353 10.99 -13.87 19.17
N GLY A 354 10.45 -12.79 18.62
CA GLY A 354 9.68 -12.83 17.37
C GLY A 354 10.51 -13.35 16.21
N MET A 355 11.74 -12.87 16.08
CA MET A 355 12.69 -13.33 15.04
C MET A 355 13.16 -14.78 15.27
N LEU A 356 13.32 -15.21 16.52
CA LEU A 356 13.63 -16.61 16.85
C LEU A 356 12.49 -17.53 16.41
N ASP A 357 11.25 -17.19 16.78
CA ASP A 357 10.06 -18.00 16.48
C ASP A 357 9.80 -18.08 14.97
N GLN A 358 10.12 -17.04 14.19
CA GLN A 358 10.11 -17.09 12.71
C GLN A 358 11.05 -18.16 12.13
N LYS A 359 12.12 -18.51 12.84
CA LYS A 359 13.14 -19.49 12.41
C LYS A 359 13.00 -20.86 13.08
N LYS A 360 11.93 -21.09 13.84
CA LYS A 360 11.72 -22.34 14.57
C LYS A 360 11.90 -23.56 13.69
N ASP A 361 11.14 -23.68 12.60
CA ASP A 361 11.19 -24.85 11.72
C ASP A 361 12.58 -25.05 11.08
N GLU A 362 13.26 -23.93 10.77
CA GLU A 362 14.62 -23.94 10.25
C GLU A 362 15.63 -24.48 11.27
N TYR A 363 15.60 -23.98 12.51
CA TYR A 363 16.49 -24.44 13.56
C TYR A 363 16.21 -25.89 13.97
N LEU A 364 14.94 -26.28 14.08
CA LEU A 364 14.58 -27.68 14.34
C LEU A 364 15.16 -28.60 13.26
N LYS A 365 15.08 -28.22 11.98
CA LYS A 365 15.67 -28.97 10.87
C LYS A 365 17.19 -29.02 10.93
N ILE A 366 17.86 -27.92 11.30
CA ILE A 366 19.33 -27.89 11.47
C ILE A 366 19.77 -28.82 12.59
N ILE A 367 19.10 -28.75 13.74
CA ILE A 367 19.38 -29.60 14.91
C ILE A 367 19.20 -31.08 14.51
N ASP A 368 18.09 -31.41 13.86
CA ASP A 368 17.77 -32.76 13.43
C ASP A 368 18.79 -33.30 12.41
N THR A 369 19.16 -32.48 11.42
CA THR A 369 20.17 -32.84 10.39
C THR A 369 21.52 -33.16 11.03
N ARG A 370 21.94 -32.37 12.02
CA ARG A 370 23.20 -32.59 12.74
C ARG A 370 23.18 -33.85 13.61
N LEU A 371 22.04 -34.14 14.24
CA LEU A 371 21.87 -35.39 15.01
C LEU A 371 21.80 -36.62 14.09
N GLN A 372 21.22 -36.50 12.90
CA GLN A 372 21.06 -37.60 11.95
C GLN A 372 22.40 -38.03 11.33
N TYR A 373 23.21 -37.07 10.88
CA TYR A 373 24.41 -37.36 10.09
C TYR A 373 25.70 -37.41 10.92
N GLY A 374 25.68 -37.01 12.20
CA GLY A 374 26.90 -36.89 12.99
C GLY A 374 27.90 -35.93 12.32
N HIS A 375 29.20 -36.15 12.52
CA HIS A 375 30.34 -35.47 11.86
C HIS A 375 30.07 -34.08 11.24
N ARG A 376 30.63 -33.01 11.84
CA ARG A 376 30.41 -31.60 11.49
C ARG A 376 30.38 -31.32 9.97
N LEU A 377 31.24 -31.98 9.17
CA LEU A 377 31.34 -31.72 7.72
C LEU A 377 30.20 -32.31 6.88
N ILE A 378 29.71 -33.51 7.22
CA ILE A 378 28.62 -34.16 6.46
C ILE A 378 27.33 -33.38 6.69
N SER A 379 27.01 -33.13 7.96
CA SER A 379 25.84 -32.35 8.34
C SER A 379 25.90 -30.92 7.80
N GLU A 380 27.07 -30.26 7.85
CA GLU A 380 27.24 -28.92 7.27
C GLU A 380 27.06 -28.92 5.75
N GLY A 381 27.49 -29.97 5.03
CA GLY A 381 27.24 -30.10 3.59
C GLY A 381 25.75 -30.17 3.24
N HIS A 382 24.97 -30.94 4.00
CA HIS A 382 23.52 -30.99 3.86
C HIS A 382 22.85 -29.64 4.18
N ILE A 383 23.30 -28.96 5.25
CA ILE A 383 22.76 -27.65 5.62
C ILE A 383 23.07 -26.61 4.53
N ALA A 384 24.32 -26.53 4.07
CA ALA A 384 24.74 -25.64 3.01
C ALA A 384 23.94 -25.86 1.71
N GLY A 385 23.75 -27.12 1.31
CA GLY A 385 22.94 -27.48 0.15
C GLY A 385 21.48 -27.02 0.28
N ASP A 386 20.86 -27.18 1.45
CA ASP A 386 19.49 -26.72 1.71
C ASP A 386 19.38 -25.19 1.58
N TYR A 387 20.33 -24.44 2.15
CA TYR A 387 20.34 -22.98 2.03
C TYR A 387 20.59 -22.50 0.60
N LEU A 388 21.47 -23.16 -0.16
CA LEU A 388 21.67 -22.86 -1.58
C LEU A 388 20.37 -23.02 -2.36
N LEU A 389 19.61 -24.11 -2.14
CA LEU A 389 18.29 -24.31 -2.73
C LEU A 389 17.29 -23.22 -2.34
N ARG A 390 17.28 -22.79 -1.07
CA ARG A 390 16.42 -21.69 -0.62
C ARG A 390 16.73 -20.38 -1.35
N VAL A 391 18.00 -20.05 -1.53
CA VAL A 391 18.41 -18.86 -2.29
C VAL A 391 17.99 -18.97 -3.76
N ILE A 392 18.21 -20.13 -4.40
CA ILE A 392 17.77 -20.40 -5.77
C ILE A 392 16.26 -20.21 -5.90
N HIS A 393 15.47 -20.81 -5.00
CA HIS A 393 14.01 -20.65 -4.98
C HIS A 393 13.58 -19.20 -4.81
N LYS A 394 14.20 -18.47 -3.88
CA LYS A 394 13.86 -17.07 -3.63
C LYS A 394 14.16 -16.17 -4.82
N LYS A 395 15.28 -16.39 -5.51
CA LYS A 395 15.58 -15.69 -6.77
C LYS A 395 14.56 -16.00 -7.86
N ALA A 396 14.22 -17.27 -8.03
CA ALA A 396 13.23 -17.71 -9.01
C ALA A 396 11.83 -17.12 -8.69
N MET A 397 11.44 -17.08 -7.41
CA MET A 397 10.18 -16.50 -6.95
C MET A 397 10.15 -14.99 -7.20
N ASN A 398 11.23 -14.28 -6.90
CA ASN A 398 11.36 -12.85 -7.19
C ASN A 398 11.26 -12.56 -8.69
N ALA A 399 11.86 -13.41 -9.54
CA ALA A 399 11.76 -13.28 -10.99
C ALA A 399 10.32 -13.52 -11.49
N GLY A 400 9.64 -14.55 -10.98
CA GLY A 400 8.24 -14.83 -11.31
C GLY A 400 7.29 -13.72 -10.85
N ASN A 401 7.45 -13.22 -9.61
CA ASN A 401 6.66 -12.09 -9.08
C ASN A 401 6.86 -10.83 -9.95
N ARG A 402 8.10 -10.53 -10.34
CA ARG A 402 8.40 -9.39 -11.22
C ARG A 402 7.76 -9.53 -12.59
N GLU A 403 7.78 -10.74 -13.17
CA GLU A 403 7.09 -11.02 -14.43
C GLU A 403 5.58 -10.78 -14.29
N ARG A 404 4.95 -11.28 -13.20
CA ARG A 404 3.52 -11.08 -12.93
C ARG A 404 3.15 -9.59 -12.83
N ILE A 405 3.96 -8.80 -12.13
CA ILE A 405 3.79 -7.35 -12.03
C ILE A 405 3.90 -6.70 -13.42
N ASN A 406 4.95 -7.01 -14.17
CA ASN A 406 5.17 -6.45 -15.50
C ASN A 406 4.03 -6.78 -16.48
N GLU A 407 3.47 -7.99 -16.41
CA GLU A 407 2.33 -8.36 -17.24
C GLU A 407 1.07 -7.57 -16.92
N VAL A 408 0.78 -7.38 -15.62
CA VAL A 408 -0.35 -6.54 -15.18
C VAL A 408 -0.14 -5.10 -15.62
N LEU A 409 1.06 -4.54 -15.44
CA LEU A 409 1.41 -3.19 -15.90
C LEU A 409 1.33 -3.05 -17.43
N GLY A 410 1.51 -4.15 -18.17
CA GLY A 410 1.38 -4.20 -19.62
C GLY A 410 -0.06 -4.31 -20.15
N LEU A 411 -1.08 -4.38 -19.28
CA LEU A 411 -2.47 -4.43 -19.69
C LEU A 411 -2.88 -3.08 -20.31
N SER A 412 -3.50 -3.12 -21.50
CA SER A 412 -3.88 -1.91 -22.26
C SER A 412 -4.78 -0.93 -21.48
N TRP A 413 -5.65 -1.47 -20.62
CA TRP A 413 -6.57 -0.69 -19.80
C TRP A 413 -5.95 -0.14 -18.52
N LEU A 414 -4.71 -0.50 -18.19
CA LEU A 414 -3.99 -0.10 -16.98
C LEU A 414 -3.01 1.07 -17.25
N THR A 415 -3.19 1.75 -18.37
CA THR A 415 -2.32 2.84 -18.84
C THR A 415 -2.38 4.06 -17.94
N ASN A 416 -3.55 4.45 -17.44
CA ASN A 416 -3.74 5.55 -16.50
C ASN A 416 -5.07 5.44 -15.72
N ALA A 417 -5.25 6.33 -14.75
CA ALA A 417 -6.43 6.34 -13.89
C ALA A 417 -7.75 6.55 -14.65
N GLU A 418 -7.72 7.33 -15.75
CA GLU A 418 -8.88 7.56 -16.61
C GLU A 418 -9.33 6.25 -17.26
N THR A 419 -8.44 5.54 -17.97
CA THR A 419 -8.80 4.31 -18.69
C THR A 419 -9.30 3.22 -17.75
N ILE A 420 -8.69 3.10 -16.57
CA ILE A 420 -9.14 2.19 -15.50
C ILE A 420 -10.56 2.50 -15.06
N ARG A 421 -10.88 3.78 -14.81
CA ARG A 421 -12.23 4.21 -14.41
C ARG A 421 -13.23 3.99 -15.52
N LEU A 422 -12.91 4.35 -16.76
CA LEU A 422 -13.79 4.15 -17.90
C LEU A 422 -14.13 2.66 -18.06
N LYS A 423 -13.15 1.77 -17.89
CA LYS A 423 -13.39 0.32 -17.87
C LYS A 423 -14.32 -0.08 -16.74
N TYR A 424 -14.04 0.34 -15.51
CA TYR A 424 -14.85 0.01 -14.35
C TYR A 424 -16.30 0.47 -14.50
N PHE A 425 -16.50 1.73 -14.89
CA PHE A 425 -17.84 2.27 -15.13
C PHE A 425 -18.53 1.60 -16.32
N GLY A 426 -17.80 1.16 -17.34
CA GLY A 426 -18.35 0.37 -18.42
C GLY A 426 -18.89 -0.99 -17.97
N GLU A 427 -18.21 -1.65 -17.03
CA GLU A 427 -18.68 -2.89 -16.39
C GLU A 427 -19.92 -2.65 -15.53
N LEU A 428 -19.93 -1.59 -14.73
CA LEU A 428 -21.10 -1.20 -13.93
C LEU A 428 -22.30 -0.86 -14.83
N ALA A 429 -22.09 -0.09 -15.89
CA ALA A 429 -23.15 0.32 -16.81
C ALA A 429 -23.75 -0.89 -17.53
N SER A 430 -22.92 -1.86 -17.92
CA SER A 430 -23.39 -3.11 -18.53
C SER A 430 -24.25 -3.94 -17.57
N GLN A 431 -23.91 -3.97 -16.27
CA GLN A 431 -24.71 -4.64 -15.24
C GLN A 431 -26.04 -3.92 -14.99
N VAL A 432 -26.02 -2.59 -14.89
CA VAL A 432 -27.23 -1.78 -14.70
C VAL A 432 -28.18 -1.95 -15.89
N GLN A 433 -27.63 -1.96 -17.11
CA GLN A 433 -28.40 -2.18 -18.33
C GLN A 433 -29.06 -3.57 -18.37
N SER A 434 -28.42 -4.60 -17.81
CA SER A 434 -29.00 -5.94 -17.68
C SER A 434 -29.92 -6.12 -16.45
N GLY A 435 -30.17 -5.04 -15.70
CA GLY A 435 -31.07 -5.03 -14.54
C GLY A 435 -30.40 -5.26 -13.19
N ASN A 436 -29.10 -5.58 -13.14
CA ASN A 436 -28.35 -5.72 -11.88
C ASN A 436 -27.78 -4.37 -11.44
N LYS A 437 -28.42 -3.74 -10.45
CA LYS A 437 -28.07 -2.40 -9.98
C LYS A 437 -27.21 -2.37 -8.72
N ASP A 438 -27.09 -3.48 -8.00
CA ASP A 438 -26.54 -3.50 -6.65
C ASP A 438 -25.10 -2.99 -6.60
N LYS A 439 -24.23 -3.47 -7.51
CA LYS A 439 -22.83 -3.03 -7.53
C LYS A 439 -22.67 -1.55 -7.84
N ALA A 440 -23.50 -1.01 -8.74
CA ALA A 440 -23.46 0.41 -9.09
C ALA A 440 -23.97 1.29 -7.95
N ILE A 441 -25.08 0.90 -7.29
CA ILE A 441 -25.58 1.58 -6.08
C ILE A 441 -24.49 1.59 -5.02
N GLN A 442 -23.89 0.43 -4.73
CA GLN A 442 -22.83 0.30 -3.74
C GLN A 442 -21.59 1.15 -4.07
N TYR A 443 -21.25 1.30 -5.35
CA TYR A 443 -20.19 2.22 -5.77
C TYR A 443 -20.54 3.66 -5.42
N PHE A 444 -21.72 4.16 -5.79
CA PHE A 444 -22.07 5.56 -5.54
C PHE A 444 -22.22 5.89 -4.05
N LEU A 445 -22.53 4.89 -3.22
CA LEU A 445 -22.51 5.02 -1.76
C LEU A 445 -21.10 5.01 -1.15
N ASN A 446 -20.16 4.25 -1.74
CA ASN A 446 -18.79 4.14 -1.25
C ASN A 446 -17.78 3.98 -2.41
N PRO A 447 -17.46 5.08 -3.12
CA PRO A 447 -16.78 5.00 -4.41
C PRO A 447 -15.32 4.55 -4.26
N LYS A 448 -14.62 5.01 -3.22
CA LYS A 448 -13.23 4.64 -2.92
C LYS A 448 -13.06 3.15 -2.72
N TRP A 449 -13.80 2.58 -1.76
CA TRP A 449 -13.67 1.17 -1.42
C TRP A 449 -14.01 0.25 -2.60
N ARG A 450 -15.08 0.60 -3.33
CA ARG A 450 -15.58 -0.26 -4.41
C ARG A 450 -14.65 -0.29 -5.61
N ILE A 451 -14.06 0.85 -5.99
CA ILE A 451 -13.10 0.85 -7.10
C ILE A 451 -11.78 0.18 -6.71
N GLU A 452 -11.29 0.39 -5.47
CA GLU A 452 -10.05 -0.26 -4.99
C GLU A 452 -10.21 -1.78 -4.94
N ALA A 453 -11.27 -2.28 -4.30
CA ALA A 453 -11.53 -3.72 -4.23
C ALA A 453 -11.76 -4.36 -5.60
N TRP A 454 -12.45 -3.66 -6.53
CA TRP A 454 -12.59 -4.14 -7.90
C TRP A 454 -11.22 -4.21 -8.59
N PHE A 455 -10.42 -3.15 -8.48
CA PHE A 455 -9.12 -3.08 -9.13
C PHE A 455 -8.18 -4.18 -8.63
N GLU A 456 -8.08 -4.36 -7.30
CA GLU A 456 -7.35 -5.46 -6.66
C GLU A 456 -7.78 -6.82 -7.22
N SER A 457 -9.10 -7.06 -7.26
CA SER A 457 -9.65 -8.31 -7.82
C SER A 457 -9.29 -8.51 -9.30
N GLN A 458 -9.25 -7.45 -10.11
CA GLN A 458 -8.91 -7.56 -11.53
C GLN A 458 -7.43 -7.85 -11.75
N VAL A 459 -6.54 -7.16 -11.02
CA VAL A 459 -5.09 -7.33 -11.19
C VAL A 459 -4.60 -8.64 -10.56
N ASP A 460 -5.13 -9.01 -9.40
CA ASP A 460 -4.74 -10.24 -8.70
C ASP A 460 -5.32 -11.47 -9.40
N GLY A 461 -6.54 -11.35 -9.94
CA GLY A 461 -7.19 -12.39 -10.73
C GLY A 461 -6.59 -12.58 -12.12
N HIS A 462 -5.61 -11.77 -12.55
CA HIS A 462 -4.98 -11.93 -13.85
C HIS A 462 -4.11 -13.20 -13.89
N THR A 463 -4.60 -14.21 -14.60
CA THR A 463 -3.89 -15.48 -14.78
C THR A 463 -3.06 -15.47 -16.06
N SER A 464 -1.74 -15.55 -15.91
CA SER A 464 -0.80 -15.80 -17.02
C SER A 464 0.09 -17.00 -16.68
N GLY A 465 0.45 -17.78 -17.70
CA GLY A 465 1.43 -18.87 -17.57
C GLY A 465 2.88 -18.38 -17.55
N LYS A 466 3.15 -17.12 -17.91
CA LYS A 466 4.53 -16.60 -18.01
C LYS A 466 5.25 -16.46 -16.67
N PRO A 467 4.63 -16.02 -15.56
CA PRO A 467 5.31 -15.93 -14.26
C PRO A 467 5.84 -17.30 -13.81
N ARG A 468 5.05 -18.35 -14.06
CA ARG A 468 5.48 -19.72 -13.79
C ARG A 468 6.64 -20.13 -14.69
N LYS A 469 6.55 -19.88 -15.99
CA LYS A 469 7.64 -20.15 -16.93
C LYS A 469 8.92 -19.42 -16.53
N LYS A 470 8.83 -18.14 -16.16
CA LYS A 470 9.98 -17.32 -15.73
C LYS A 470 10.60 -17.85 -14.44
N TYR A 471 9.78 -18.27 -13.48
CA TYR A 471 10.25 -18.96 -12.27
C TYR A 471 11.04 -20.22 -12.65
N GLU A 472 10.51 -21.07 -13.53
CA GLU A 472 11.13 -22.34 -13.90
C GLU A 472 12.45 -22.14 -14.66
N GLU A 473 12.47 -21.23 -15.64
CA GLU A 473 13.69 -20.86 -16.37
C GLU A 473 14.77 -20.32 -15.43
N THR A 474 14.38 -19.44 -14.49
CA THR A 474 15.32 -18.86 -13.51
C THR A 474 15.83 -19.91 -12.54
N PHE A 475 14.94 -20.78 -12.04
CA PHE A 475 15.31 -21.88 -11.14
C PHE A 475 16.32 -22.80 -11.80
N ASP A 476 16.03 -23.28 -13.01
CA ASP A 476 16.90 -24.22 -13.72
C ASP A 476 18.27 -23.61 -14.03
N ALA A 477 18.29 -22.34 -14.45
CA ALA A 477 19.53 -21.61 -14.74
C ALA A 477 20.37 -21.40 -13.48
N GLU A 478 19.77 -20.94 -12.39
CA GLU A 478 20.46 -20.73 -11.11
C GLU A 478 20.92 -22.05 -10.50
N PHE A 479 20.11 -23.11 -10.55
CA PHE A 479 20.48 -24.44 -10.07
C PHE A 479 21.69 -24.98 -10.81
N LYS A 480 21.68 -24.96 -12.15
CA LYS A 480 22.82 -25.40 -12.97
C LYS A 480 24.08 -24.60 -12.66
N ARG A 481 23.96 -23.28 -12.54
CA ARG A 481 25.09 -22.40 -12.20
C ARG A 481 25.67 -22.77 -10.83
N VAL A 482 24.85 -22.79 -9.79
CA VAL A 482 25.29 -23.09 -8.41
C VAL A 482 25.93 -24.46 -8.33
N PHE A 483 25.33 -25.47 -8.95
CA PHE A 483 25.87 -26.82 -8.99
C PHE A 483 27.26 -26.85 -9.64
N GLN A 484 27.43 -26.16 -10.77
CA GLN A 484 28.71 -26.12 -11.49
C GLN A 484 29.79 -25.35 -10.71
N GLU A 485 29.44 -24.23 -10.08
CA GLU A 485 30.37 -23.45 -9.25
C GLU A 485 30.91 -24.26 -8.06
N ILE A 486 30.03 -24.98 -7.35
CA ILE A 486 30.43 -25.88 -6.26
C ILE A 486 31.35 -26.99 -6.78
N ARG A 487 31.02 -27.60 -7.92
CA ARG A 487 31.80 -28.68 -8.52
C ARG A 487 33.19 -28.23 -9.00
N ASN A 488 33.28 -27.00 -9.51
CA ASN A 488 34.51 -26.42 -10.03
C ASN A 488 35.50 -25.97 -8.94
N CYS A 489 35.01 -25.77 -7.71
CA CYS A 489 35.87 -25.41 -6.61
C CYS A 489 36.92 -26.52 -6.35
N GLN A 490 38.19 -26.11 -6.24
CA GLN A 490 39.33 -27.00 -6.00
C GLN A 490 39.77 -27.05 -4.53
N LYS A 491 39.33 -26.07 -3.72
CA LYS A 491 39.73 -25.92 -2.31
C LYS A 491 38.54 -25.42 -1.49
N PHE A 492 38.58 -25.71 -0.19
CA PHE A 492 37.55 -25.31 0.78
C PHE A 492 37.26 -23.80 0.74
N GLU A 493 38.30 -22.96 0.66
CA GLU A 493 38.15 -21.50 0.64
C GLU A 493 37.33 -21.01 -0.56
N GLY A 494 37.42 -21.70 -1.71
CA GLY A 494 36.59 -21.40 -2.88
C GLY A 494 35.10 -21.64 -2.63
N ILE A 495 34.76 -22.81 -2.06
CA ILE A 495 33.37 -23.13 -1.68
C ILE A 495 32.86 -22.13 -0.64
N LYS A 496 33.67 -21.84 0.39
CA LYS A 496 33.31 -20.89 1.45
C LYS A 496 33.01 -19.51 0.91
N ASN A 497 33.88 -18.96 0.05
CA ASN A 497 33.69 -17.65 -0.56
C ASN A 497 32.46 -17.61 -1.47
N PHE A 498 32.27 -18.65 -2.29
CA PHE A 498 31.10 -18.75 -3.16
C PHE A 498 29.80 -18.81 -2.35
N ILE A 499 29.68 -19.74 -1.40
CA ILE A 499 28.46 -19.90 -0.59
C ILE A 499 28.15 -18.61 0.15
N ASN A 500 29.13 -18.03 0.84
CA ASN A 500 28.94 -16.82 1.62
C ASN A 500 28.50 -15.64 0.72
N SER A 501 29.17 -15.42 -0.41
CA SER A 501 28.77 -14.36 -1.37
C SER A 501 27.42 -14.63 -2.04
N TYR A 502 26.98 -15.88 -2.14
CA TYR A 502 25.69 -16.23 -2.72
C TYR A 502 24.53 -16.00 -1.74
N MET A 503 24.71 -16.30 -0.44
CA MET A 503 23.68 -16.10 0.59
C MET A 503 23.24 -14.63 0.71
N ILE A 504 24.16 -13.69 0.52
CA ILE A 504 23.86 -12.24 0.61
C ILE A 504 23.07 -11.70 -0.60
N GLN A 505 22.77 -12.51 -1.60
CA GLN A 505 22.06 -12.05 -2.81
C GLN A 505 20.53 -12.00 -2.63
N VAL A 506 19.97 -12.66 -1.61
CA VAL A 506 18.53 -12.61 -1.29
C VAL A 506 18.24 -12.31 0.18
N ASP A 507 17.12 -11.65 0.47
CA ASP A 507 16.80 -11.25 1.85
C ASP A 507 16.41 -12.47 2.70
N TYR A 508 16.37 -12.30 4.03
CA TYR A 508 15.89 -13.30 5.00
C TYR A 508 16.58 -14.68 4.91
N VAL A 509 17.81 -14.73 4.40
CA VAL A 509 18.66 -15.93 4.43
C VAL A 509 19.91 -15.59 5.24
N ASP A 510 19.92 -15.99 6.51
CA ASP A 510 21.06 -15.73 7.41
C ASP A 510 21.84 -17.02 7.65
N TYR A 511 22.57 -17.45 6.63
CA TYR A 511 23.51 -18.56 6.72
C TYR A 511 24.92 -18.10 6.36
N LYS A 512 25.91 -18.68 7.06
CA LYS A 512 27.34 -18.49 6.77
C LYS A 512 28.05 -19.81 6.99
N LEU A 513 28.82 -20.23 5.99
CA LEU A 513 29.73 -21.36 6.16
C LEU A 513 30.94 -20.90 6.97
N ASP A 514 30.95 -21.23 8.26
CA ASP A 514 31.97 -20.79 9.22
C ASP A 514 32.78 -21.96 9.80
N LEU A 515 33.45 -22.67 8.91
CA LEU A 515 34.48 -23.65 9.27
C LEU A 515 35.87 -23.01 9.11
N ASN A 516 36.79 -23.41 10.00
CA ASN A 516 38.18 -22.98 9.95
C ASN A 516 38.92 -23.75 8.85
N GLY A 517 39.20 -23.07 7.73
CA GLY A 517 39.85 -23.68 6.57
C GLY A 517 41.23 -24.27 6.87
N ASN A 518 41.93 -23.78 7.89
CA ASN A 518 43.25 -24.28 8.29
C ASN A 518 43.19 -25.69 8.91
N GLN A 519 42.00 -26.16 9.27
CA GLN A 519 41.76 -27.48 9.87
C GLN A 519 41.12 -28.47 8.87
N ILE A 520 40.89 -28.05 7.61
CA ILE A 520 40.21 -28.86 6.60
C ILE A 520 41.24 -29.53 5.70
N THR A 521 41.30 -30.85 5.74
CA THR A 521 42.12 -31.64 4.81
C THR A 521 41.48 -31.75 3.43
N GLU A 522 42.21 -32.26 2.45
CA GLU A 522 41.67 -32.50 1.10
C GLU A 522 40.52 -33.53 1.12
N SER A 523 40.60 -34.56 1.98
CA SER A 523 39.52 -35.52 2.16
C SER A 523 38.27 -34.87 2.79
N ASP A 524 38.46 -33.97 3.76
CA ASP A 524 37.37 -33.24 4.41
C ASP A 524 36.63 -32.33 3.42
N PHE A 525 37.40 -31.65 2.57
CA PHE A 525 36.87 -30.84 1.47
C PHE A 525 36.00 -31.68 0.53
N LYS A 526 36.47 -32.87 0.13
CA LYS A 526 35.72 -33.77 -0.74
C LYS A 526 34.42 -34.22 -0.08
N ILE A 527 34.46 -34.59 1.20
CA ILE A 527 33.25 -34.98 1.97
C ILE A 527 32.23 -33.84 2.00
N LEU A 528 32.66 -32.60 2.28
CA LEU A 528 31.75 -31.45 2.31
C LEU A 528 31.10 -31.24 0.93
N ARG A 529 31.90 -31.19 -0.13
CA ARG A 529 31.42 -30.96 -1.51
C ARG A 529 30.44 -32.05 -1.94
N ASP A 530 30.78 -33.32 -1.75
CA ASP A 530 29.96 -34.45 -2.16
C ASP A 530 28.58 -34.42 -1.47
N ASN A 531 28.52 -34.00 -0.19
CA ASN A 531 27.25 -33.87 0.53
C ASN A 531 26.43 -32.63 0.12
N ILE A 532 27.07 -31.52 -0.26
CA ILE A 532 26.37 -30.39 -0.87
C ILE A 532 25.73 -30.84 -2.19
N GLU A 533 26.51 -31.49 -3.07
CA GLU A 533 26.03 -31.98 -4.37
C GLU A 533 24.89 -33.00 -4.20
N LYS A 534 25.01 -33.91 -3.22
CA LYS A 534 23.96 -34.87 -2.88
C LYS A 534 22.68 -34.18 -2.43
N GLU A 535 22.78 -33.15 -1.58
CA GLU A 535 21.61 -32.42 -1.12
C GLU A 535 20.93 -31.68 -2.28
N LEU A 536 21.71 -30.99 -3.11
CA LEU A 536 21.22 -30.28 -4.30
C LEU A 536 20.52 -31.24 -5.26
N THR A 537 21.08 -32.43 -5.52
CA THR A 537 20.47 -33.42 -6.43
C THR A 537 19.25 -34.10 -5.85
N THR A 538 19.25 -34.41 -4.55
CA THR A 538 18.14 -35.13 -3.90
C THR A 538 16.93 -34.24 -3.69
N LYS A 539 17.14 -32.95 -3.38
CA LYS A 539 16.08 -31.99 -3.02
C LYS A 539 15.87 -30.89 -4.05
N GLY A 540 16.64 -30.88 -5.14
CA GLY A 540 16.59 -29.90 -6.23
C GLY A 540 15.35 -30.01 -7.11
N SER A 541 14.18 -29.92 -6.50
CA SER A 541 12.90 -29.93 -7.21
C SER A 541 12.26 -28.54 -7.19
N ARG A 542 11.62 -28.18 -8.28
CA ARG A 542 10.80 -26.96 -8.37
C ARG A 542 9.67 -27.03 -7.34
N ARG A 543 9.38 -25.91 -6.67
CA ARG A 543 8.26 -25.80 -5.73
C ARG A 543 7.02 -25.24 -6.42
N ASN A 544 5.85 -25.57 -5.90
CA ASN A 544 4.59 -24.97 -6.31
C ASN A 544 4.10 -23.98 -5.24
N GLU A 545 4.89 -22.93 -5.01
CA GLU A 545 4.54 -21.85 -4.10
C GLU A 545 3.75 -20.77 -4.85
N PRO A 546 2.72 -20.16 -4.23
CA PRO A 546 1.94 -19.11 -4.87
C PRO A 546 2.74 -17.81 -5.03
N PHE A 547 2.60 -17.16 -6.17
CA PHE A 547 3.15 -15.83 -6.42
C PHE A 547 2.44 -14.76 -5.58
N GLN A 548 3.15 -13.69 -5.25
CA GLN A 548 2.59 -12.53 -4.57
C GLN A 548 1.54 -11.85 -5.45
N ASN A 549 0.52 -11.28 -4.80
CA ASN A 549 -0.53 -10.51 -5.47
C ASN A 549 0.04 -9.20 -6.03
N PRO A 550 -0.19 -8.87 -7.31
CA PRO A 550 0.20 -7.60 -7.92
C PRO A 550 -0.32 -6.37 -7.16
N SER A 551 -1.49 -6.45 -6.53
CA SER A 551 -2.04 -5.36 -5.70
C SER A 551 -1.16 -4.98 -4.49
N ASN A 552 -0.30 -5.88 -4.03
CA ASN A 552 0.66 -5.56 -2.96
C ASN A 552 1.78 -4.61 -3.45
N ASP A 553 1.97 -4.49 -4.77
CA ASP A 553 2.95 -3.59 -5.35
C ASP A 553 2.40 -2.17 -5.50
N LYS A 554 3.13 -1.19 -4.95
CA LYS A 554 2.72 0.22 -4.95
C LYS A 554 2.63 0.81 -6.36
N THR A 555 3.43 0.34 -7.31
CA THR A 555 3.40 0.83 -8.70
C THR A 555 2.12 0.38 -9.39
N VAL A 556 1.66 -0.85 -9.13
CA VAL A 556 0.38 -1.36 -9.65
C VAL A 556 -0.78 -0.58 -9.04
N MET A 557 -0.85 -0.47 -7.71
CA MET A 557 -1.92 0.29 -7.05
C MET A 557 -1.88 1.78 -7.35
N GLY A 558 -0.72 2.34 -7.68
CA GLY A 558 -0.58 3.72 -8.12
C GLY A 558 -1.37 4.05 -9.39
N ARG A 559 -1.59 3.06 -10.28
CA ARG A 559 -2.22 3.26 -11.59
C ARG A 559 -3.69 3.69 -11.50
N ILE A 560 -4.41 3.26 -10.46
CA ILE A 560 -5.84 3.60 -10.24
C ILE A 560 -6.07 5.11 -10.02
N GLY A 561 -5.01 5.88 -9.74
CA GLY A 561 -5.08 7.31 -9.44
C GLY A 561 -5.63 7.62 -8.05
N CYS A 562 -6.03 8.88 -7.85
CA CYS A 562 -6.56 9.36 -6.59
C CYS A 562 -7.97 8.82 -6.35
N THR A 563 -8.19 8.16 -5.22
CA THR A 563 -9.49 7.58 -4.86
C THR A 563 -10.26 8.45 -3.86
N GLU A 564 -9.81 9.69 -3.64
CA GLU A 564 -10.55 10.67 -2.84
C GLU A 564 -11.79 11.15 -3.61
N SER A 565 -12.95 11.10 -2.95
CA SER A 565 -14.24 11.46 -3.52
C SER A 565 -14.64 12.88 -3.14
N CYS A 566 -15.20 13.63 -4.09
CA CYS A 566 -15.85 14.90 -3.81
C CYS A 566 -16.94 14.67 -2.77
N THR A 567 -16.88 15.37 -1.64
CA THR A 567 -17.83 15.13 -0.55
C THR A 567 -19.23 15.66 -0.84
N TRP A 568 -19.40 16.34 -1.97
CA TRP A 568 -20.70 16.79 -2.46
C TRP A 568 -21.31 15.76 -3.42
N CYS A 569 -20.66 15.50 -4.56
CA CYS A 569 -21.24 14.64 -5.61
C CYS A 569 -20.74 13.19 -5.62
N GLY A 570 -19.75 12.84 -4.79
CA GLY A 570 -19.14 11.51 -4.77
C GLY A 570 -18.16 11.22 -5.90
N ALA A 571 -17.89 12.19 -6.79
CA ALA A 571 -16.98 12.00 -7.92
C ALA A 571 -15.53 11.80 -7.44
N LEU A 572 -14.85 10.78 -7.97
CA LEU A 572 -13.45 10.50 -7.65
C LEU A 572 -12.49 11.46 -8.36
N CYS A 573 -11.39 11.82 -7.68
CA CYS A 573 -10.37 12.71 -8.19
C CYS A 573 -9.51 12.07 -9.28
N TRP A 574 -9.31 12.73 -10.41
CA TRP A 574 -8.56 12.25 -11.57
C TRP A 574 -7.05 12.45 -11.47
N GLY A 575 -6.61 13.12 -10.39
CA GLY A 575 -5.21 13.26 -10.07
C GLY A 575 -4.52 11.92 -9.79
N ASN A 576 -3.19 11.96 -9.74
CA ASN A 576 -2.37 10.81 -9.39
C ASN A 576 -2.65 10.35 -7.95
N ARG A 577 -2.42 9.07 -7.65
CA ARG A 577 -2.60 8.54 -6.30
C ARG A 577 -1.79 9.37 -5.29
N ASP A 578 -2.40 9.63 -4.14
CA ASP A 578 -1.83 10.37 -3.00
C ASP A 578 -1.40 11.83 -3.24
N HIS A 579 -1.76 12.44 -4.38
CA HIS A 579 -1.44 13.86 -4.64
C HIS A 579 -2.06 14.83 -3.61
N HIS A 580 -3.10 14.42 -2.88
CA HIS A 580 -3.71 15.17 -1.79
C HIS A 580 -2.77 15.42 -0.59
N VAL A 581 -1.65 14.69 -0.53
CA VAL A 581 -0.58 14.84 0.47
C VAL A 581 0.42 15.93 0.06
N ASP A 582 0.42 16.35 -1.21
CA ASP A 582 1.31 17.41 -1.68
C ASP A 582 0.89 18.78 -1.10
N SER A 583 1.86 19.68 -0.90
CA SER A 583 1.63 21.02 -0.33
C SER A 583 1.56 22.16 -1.37
N ASN A 584 1.52 21.82 -2.66
CA ASN A 584 1.58 22.74 -3.80
C ASN A 584 0.28 22.70 -4.63
N SER A 585 0.31 23.28 -5.83
CA SER A 585 -0.81 23.29 -6.78
C SER A 585 -1.29 21.90 -7.20
N THR A 586 -0.47 20.85 -7.07
CA THR A 586 -0.88 19.47 -7.36
C THR A 586 -1.73 18.85 -6.26
N LYS A 587 -1.87 19.49 -5.09
CA LYS A 587 -2.85 19.11 -4.05
C LYS A 587 -4.29 19.22 -4.54
N VAL A 588 -4.54 20.13 -5.48
CA VAL A 588 -5.88 20.44 -5.97
C VAL A 588 -6.50 19.21 -6.63
N HIS A 589 -7.66 18.82 -6.14
CA HIS A 589 -8.48 17.74 -6.65
C HIS A 589 -9.23 18.20 -7.89
N HIS A 590 -8.98 17.52 -9.00
CA HIS A 590 -9.70 17.69 -10.26
C HIS A 590 -10.66 16.52 -10.44
N THR A 591 -11.96 16.79 -10.55
CA THR A 591 -12.95 15.72 -10.73
C THR A 591 -13.94 16.06 -11.82
N SER A 592 -14.36 15.05 -12.58
CA SER A 592 -15.59 15.11 -13.38
C SER A 592 -16.79 15.13 -12.45
N HIS A 593 -17.28 16.33 -12.13
CA HIS A 593 -18.40 16.49 -11.21
C HIS A 593 -19.70 15.91 -11.80
N GLN A 594 -20.35 15.03 -11.05
CA GLN A 594 -21.51 14.23 -11.46
C GLN A 594 -22.81 14.70 -10.77
N PRO A 595 -24.00 14.24 -11.18
CA PRO A 595 -25.25 14.53 -10.47
C PRO A 595 -25.14 14.21 -8.98
N SER A 596 -25.40 15.21 -8.13
CA SER A 596 -25.09 15.13 -6.70
C SER A 596 -25.92 14.08 -5.97
N GLY A 597 -27.12 13.79 -6.48
CA GLY A 597 -28.02 12.75 -5.98
C GLY A 597 -27.49 11.33 -6.12
N LEU A 598 -26.46 11.09 -6.95
CA LEU A 598 -25.73 9.81 -6.92
C LEU A 598 -25.10 9.56 -5.55
N SER A 599 -24.64 10.62 -4.88
CA SER A 599 -24.10 10.58 -3.51
C SER A 599 -25.18 10.86 -2.44
N LEU A 600 -26.45 10.58 -2.75
CA LEU A 600 -27.61 10.81 -1.87
C LEU A 600 -27.86 12.26 -1.44
N VAL A 601 -27.32 13.24 -2.18
CA VAL A 601 -27.65 14.66 -1.94
C VAL A 601 -29.09 14.91 -2.38
N ILE A 602 -29.84 15.61 -1.54
CA ILE A 602 -31.24 15.97 -1.78
C ILE A 602 -31.42 17.48 -1.76
N TYR A 603 -32.42 17.96 -2.49
CA TYR A 603 -32.98 19.29 -2.24
C TYR A 603 -33.70 19.30 -0.90
N HIS A 604 -33.30 20.19 0.01
CA HIS A 604 -33.86 20.22 1.36
C HIS A 604 -35.37 20.48 1.41
N SER A 605 -35.91 21.26 0.48
CA SER A 605 -37.32 21.62 0.41
C SER A 605 -38.20 20.49 -0.12
N SER A 606 -37.88 19.94 -1.29
CA SER A 606 -38.67 18.87 -1.92
C SER A 606 -38.33 17.47 -1.41
N LYS A 607 -37.14 17.33 -0.82
CA LYS A 607 -36.50 16.07 -0.46
C LYS A 607 -36.12 15.17 -1.63
N GLU A 608 -36.23 15.66 -2.86
CA GLU A 608 -35.85 14.92 -4.06
C GLU A 608 -34.32 14.84 -4.20
N LEU A 609 -33.80 13.70 -4.66
CA LEU A 609 -32.40 13.56 -5.04
C LEU A 609 -32.02 14.60 -6.10
N ASP A 610 -30.87 15.23 -5.91
CA ASP A 610 -30.43 16.36 -6.74
C ASP A 610 -29.83 15.89 -8.07
N ALA A 611 -30.50 16.20 -9.17
CA ALA A 611 -30.02 15.92 -10.52
C ALA A 611 -28.91 16.89 -10.98
N CYS A 612 -28.68 17.99 -10.26
CA CYS A 612 -27.71 19.01 -10.61
C CYS A 612 -26.27 18.50 -10.41
N PRO A 613 -25.43 18.50 -11.46
CA PRO A 613 -23.99 18.31 -11.31
C PRO A 613 -23.38 19.51 -10.62
N CYS A 614 -22.45 19.32 -9.68
CA CYS A 614 -21.95 20.44 -8.87
C CYS A 614 -21.09 21.47 -9.62
N HIS A 615 -20.62 21.18 -10.83
CA HIS A 615 -20.02 22.21 -11.69
C HIS A 615 -21.06 23.20 -12.26
N LYS A 616 -22.36 22.87 -12.22
CA LYS A 616 -23.48 23.75 -12.62
C LYS A 616 -24.09 24.50 -11.44
N THR A 617 -23.65 24.25 -10.20
CA THR A 617 -24.15 24.93 -9.00
C THR A 617 -23.65 26.37 -8.97
N GLY A 618 -24.59 27.33 -8.94
CA GLY A 618 -24.25 28.75 -8.86
C GLY A 618 -23.61 29.14 -7.52
N ASP A 619 -22.70 30.11 -7.56
CA ASP A 619 -21.92 30.55 -6.40
C ASP A 619 -22.76 31.14 -5.26
N ASP A 620 -23.92 31.71 -5.59
CA ASP A 620 -24.88 32.28 -4.63
C ASP A 620 -25.96 31.30 -4.18
N TRP A 621 -25.91 30.04 -4.63
CA TRP A 621 -26.87 29.02 -4.21
C TRP A 621 -26.56 28.56 -2.79
N ASP A 622 -27.62 28.28 -2.03
CA ASP A 622 -27.48 27.71 -0.69
C ASP A 622 -27.26 26.20 -0.80
N VAL A 623 -26.21 25.72 -0.14
CA VAL A 623 -25.83 24.32 -0.12
C VAL A 623 -25.82 23.76 1.31
N TRP A 624 -26.04 22.45 1.41
CA TRP A 624 -26.00 21.68 2.66
C TRP A 624 -25.16 20.42 2.51
N TYR A 625 -24.06 20.31 3.26
CA TYR A 625 -23.14 19.17 3.20
C TYR A 625 -22.57 18.83 4.56
N LYS A 626 -22.32 17.55 4.84
CA LYS A 626 -21.72 17.08 6.10
C LYS A 626 -22.44 17.64 7.36
N GLY A 627 -23.76 17.83 7.29
CA GLY A 627 -24.54 18.44 8.37
C GLY A 627 -24.36 19.96 8.54
N LYS A 628 -23.60 20.64 7.67
CA LYS A 628 -23.48 22.10 7.58
C LYS A 628 -24.49 22.65 6.57
N GLY A 629 -25.01 23.86 6.80
CA GLY A 629 -25.87 24.58 5.86
C GLY A 629 -27.07 25.28 6.54
N PRO A 630 -27.74 26.23 5.87
CA PRO A 630 -27.43 26.76 4.53
C PRO A 630 -26.15 27.60 4.53
N ILE A 631 -25.26 27.36 3.55
CA ILE A 631 -24.06 28.18 3.29
C ILE A 631 -24.02 28.47 1.79
N LYS A 632 -23.60 29.68 1.40
CA LYS A 632 -23.41 30.03 -0.01
C LYS A 632 -22.30 29.20 -0.64
N TRP A 633 -22.53 28.69 -1.85
CA TRP A 633 -21.57 27.80 -2.50
C TRP A 633 -20.17 28.40 -2.64
N ARG A 634 -20.06 29.70 -2.95
CA ARG A 634 -18.76 30.41 -2.96
C ARG A 634 -18.00 30.33 -1.63
N VAL A 635 -18.72 30.39 -0.51
CA VAL A 635 -18.13 30.34 0.84
C VAL A 635 -17.70 28.91 1.15
N ALA A 636 -18.53 27.92 0.79
CA ALA A 636 -18.16 26.52 0.92
C ALA A 636 -16.91 26.18 0.10
N LYS A 637 -16.81 26.66 -1.15
CA LYS A 637 -15.63 26.49 -2.01
C LYS A 637 -14.36 27.02 -1.36
N ILE A 638 -14.41 28.19 -0.73
CA ILE A 638 -13.23 28.79 -0.10
C ILE A 638 -12.87 28.09 1.22
N ASN A 639 -13.87 27.78 2.05
CA ASN A 639 -13.60 27.34 3.43
C ASN A 639 -13.43 25.83 3.57
N ASP A 640 -14.20 25.05 2.82
CA ASP A 640 -14.29 23.59 2.99
C ASP A 640 -13.82 22.80 1.74
N TYR A 641 -13.67 23.47 0.60
CA TYR A 641 -13.27 22.86 -0.67
C TYR A 641 -12.18 23.65 -1.41
N SER A 642 -11.32 24.38 -0.68
CA SER A 642 -10.24 25.20 -1.28
C SER A 642 -9.32 24.39 -2.18
N ASP A 643 -9.20 23.11 -1.86
CA ASP A 643 -8.33 22.15 -2.54
C ASP A 643 -9.09 21.39 -3.63
N TRP A 644 -10.29 21.82 -4.05
CA TRP A 644 -11.08 21.18 -5.11
C TRP A 644 -11.41 22.18 -6.22
N LYS A 645 -11.30 21.73 -7.47
CA LYS A 645 -11.79 22.48 -8.63
C LYS A 645 -13.11 21.90 -9.13
N PHE A 646 -14.09 22.78 -9.32
CA PHE A 646 -15.45 22.46 -9.72
C PHE A 646 -15.73 22.79 -11.19
N GLU A 647 -15.07 22.04 -12.08
CA GLU A 647 -15.16 22.22 -13.53
C GLU A 647 -15.80 20.98 -14.20
N ALA A 648 -16.43 21.18 -15.35
CA ALA A 648 -16.93 20.08 -16.16
C ALA A 648 -15.76 19.28 -16.77
N HIS A 649 -15.97 18.00 -17.07
CA HIS A 649 -14.94 17.20 -17.70
C HIS A 649 -14.87 17.48 -19.20
N CYS A 650 -13.68 17.37 -19.79
CA CYS A 650 -13.51 17.50 -21.24
C CYS A 650 -14.12 16.32 -22.03
N ILE A 651 -14.57 15.27 -21.33
CA ILE A 651 -15.19 14.08 -21.93
C ILE A 651 -16.68 14.15 -21.64
N HIS A 652 -17.40 14.89 -22.47
CA HIS A 652 -18.85 15.02 -22.37
C HIS A 652 -19.59 13.67 -22.39
N HIS A 653 -18.99 12.62 -22.96
CA HIS A 653 -19.53 11.26 -22.92
C HIS A 653 -19.49 10.63 -21.52
N PHE A 654 -18.51 10.98 -20.68
CA PHE A 654 -18.45 10.55 -19.29
C PHE A 654 -19.50 11.29 -18.45
N ASP A 655 -19.68 12.59 -18.67
CA ASP A 655 -20.77 13.34 -18.03
C ASP A 655 -22.14 12.75 -18.40
N LYS A 656 -22.36 12.44 -19.68
CA LYS A 656 -23.56 11.72 -20.15
C LYS A 656 -23.69 10.35 -19.49
N LEU A 657 -22.60 9.60 -19.28
CA LEU A 657 -22.65 8.32 -18.56
C LEU A 657 -23.11 8.51 -17.11
N MET A 658 -22.62 9.53 -16.41
CA MET A 658 -23.03 9.80 -15.03
C MET A 658 -24.50 10.23 -14.94
N CYS A 659 -24.96 11.06 -15.87
CA CYS A 659 -26.38 11.40 -16.01
C CYS A 659 -27.25 10.18 -16.31
N TRP A 660 -26.77 9.27 -17.18
CA TRP A 660 -27.44 8.00 -17.47
C TRP A 660 -27.51 7.10 -16.22
N PHE A 661 -26.43 6.97 -15.45
CA PHE A 661 -26.48 6.25 -14.18
C PHE A 661 -27.52 6.85 -13.23
N PHE A 662 -27.60 8.18 -13.15
CA PHE A 662 -28.57 8.84 -12.28
C PHE A 662 -30.01 8.53 -12.70
N ASP A 663 -30.33 8.61 -13.99
CA ASP A 663 -31.63 8.20 -14.55
C ASP A 663 -31.97 6.74 -14.25
N LYS A 664 -30.98 5.83 -14.25
CA LYS A 664 -31.24 4.41 -13.96
C LYS A 664 -31.34 4.08 -12.48
N LEU A 665 -30.72 4.87 -11.61
CA LEU A 665 -30.50 4.51 -10.20
C LEU A 665 -31.23 5.39 -9.19
N HIS A 666 -31.70 6.60 -9.54
CA HIS A 666 -32.26 7.55 -8.56
C HIS A 666 -33.41 6.98 -7.73
N VAL A 667 -34.28 6.13 -8.30
CA VAL A 667 -35.36 5.47 -7.55
C VAL A 667 -34.83 4.51 -6.50
N ASP A 668 -33.81 3.73 -6.85
CA ASP A 668 -33.23 2.73 -5.95
C ASP A 668 -32.33 3.37 -4.91
N LEU A 669 -31.55 4.38 -5.28
CA LEU A 669 -30.73 5.19 -4.37
C LEU A 669 -31.59 5.86 -3.29
N ALA A 670 -32.76 6.40 -3.63
CA ALA A 670 -33.64 7.05 -2.67
C ALA A 670 -34.05 6.11 -1.51
N LYS A 671 -34.11 4.79 -1.74
CA LYS A 671 -34.43 3.80 -0.69
C LYS A 671 -33.36 3.70 0.40
N HIS A 672 -32.13 4.16 0.13
CA HIS A 672 -31.02 4.16 1.09
C HIS A 672 -31.01 5.38 2.01
N ARG A 673 -31.99 6.29 1.90
CA ARG A 673 -32.12 7.47 2.76
C ARG A 673 -33.59 7.74 3.09
N LYS A 674 -33.96 7.67 4.37
CA LYS A 674 -35.36 7.68 4.83
C LYS A 674 -36.14 8.93 4.42
N ASP A 675 -35.49 10.09 4.37
CA ASP A 675 -36.13 11.33 3.99
C ASP A 675 -36.03 11.62 2.50
N ALA A 676 -35.32 10.82 1.69
CA ALA A 676 -35.11 11.08 0.28
C ALA A 676 -36.28 10.60 -0.59
N LYS A 677 -36.56 11.38 -1.63
CA LYS A 677 -37.45 11.01 -2.74
C LYS A 677 -36.65 10.86 -4.03
N PRO A 678 -37.07 10.01 -4.96
CA PRO A 678 -36.50 9.99 -6.30
C PRO A 678 -36.58 11.38 -6.95
N ALA A 679 -35.61 11.74 -7.78
CA ALA A 679 -35.69 12.94 -8.60
C ALA A 679 -36.96 12.95 -9.47
N SER A 680 -37.65 14.08 -9.53
CA SER A 680 -38.79 14.25 -10.43
C SER A 680 -38.36 14.24 -11.90
N TYR A 681 -39.25 13.79 -12.77
CA TYR A 681 -38.98 13.76 -14.21
C TYR A 681 -38.68 15.15 -14.79
N GLY A 682 -39.31 16.20 -14.26
CA GLY A 682 -38.99 17.59 -14.61
C GLY A 682 -37.53 17.95 -14.32
N LYS A 683 -37.02 17.55 -13.15
CA LYS A 683 -35.60 17.76 -12.77
C LYS A 683 -34.66 16.93 -13.63
N LEU A 684 -35.00 15.67 -13.91
CA LEU A 684 -34.18 14.85 -14.80
C LEU A 684 -34.11 15.43 -16.22
N ARG A 685 -35.19 16.02 -16.72
CA ARG A 685 -35.21 16.73 -18.02
C ARG A 685 -34.41 18.02 -17.99
N GLU A 686 -34.55 18.83 -16.94
CA GLU A 686 -33.83 20.10 -16.74
C GLU A 686 -32.31 19.91 -16.83
N TYR A 687 -31.79 18.81 -16.27
CA TYR A 687 -30.36 18.49 -16.27
C TYR A 687 -29.96 17.41 -17.28
N GLU A 688 -30.77 17.18 -18.31
CA GLU A 688 -30.45 16.30 -19.45
C GLU A 688 -30.09 14.85 -19.05
N CYS A 689 -30.69 14.34 -17.97
CA CYS A 689 -30.47 12.97 -17.50
C CYS A 689 -31.32 11.92 -18.22
N VAL A 690 -32.44 12.33 -18.85
CA VAL A 690 -33.39 11.44 -19.52
C VAL A 690 -33.11 11.32 -21.01
N GLY A 691 -33.50 10.17 -21.59
CA GLY A 691 -33.42 9.94 -23.05
C GLY A 691 -32.00 9.70 -23.57
N LEU A 692 -31.06 9.38 -22.68
CA LEU A 692 -29.67 9.10 -23.04
C LEU A 692 -29.53 7.70 -23.64
N ASP A 693 -28.93 7.62 -24.84
CA ASP A 693 -28.67 6.35 -25.52
C ASP A 693 -27.43 5.64 -24.93
N TYR A 694 -27.68 4.55 -24.23
CA TYR A 694 -26.65 3.68 -23.65
C TYR A 694 -25.66 3.19 -24.71
N TYR A 695 -26.12 2.76 -25.89
CA TYR A 695 -25.26 2.12 -26.88
C TYR A 695 -24.28 3.11 -27.51
N SER A 696 -24.74 4.32 -27.84
CA SER A 696 -23.88 5.42 -28.28
C SER A 696 -22.83 5.78 -27.22
N ILE A 697 -23.25 5.98 -25.95
CA ILE A 697 -22.31 6.31 -24.86
C ILE A 697 -21.25 5.22 -24.71
N MET A 698 -21.65 3.95 -24.67
CA MET A 698 -20.75 2.83 -24.48
C MET A 698 -19.84 2.57 -25.68
N SER A 699 -20.29 2.83 -26.91
CA SER A 699 -19.47 2.72 -28.11
C SER A 699 -18.28 3.67 -28.03
N THR A 700 -18.54 4.95 -27.74
CA THR A 700 -17.49 5.96 -27.60
C THR A 700 -16.54 5.66 -26.44
N LEU A 701 -17.06 5.17 -25.30
CA LEU A 701 -16.23 4.79 -24.16
C LEU A 701 -15.28 3.63 -24.49
N ARG A 702 -15.76 2.61 -25.22
CA ARG A 702 -14.93 1.47 -25.64
C ARG A 702 -13.82 1.88 -26.59
N GLU A 703 -14.07 2.85 -27.47
CA GLU A 703 -13.04 3.41 -28.36
C GLU A 703 -11.92 4.11 -27.57
N LYS A 704 -12.25 4.79 -26.48
CA LYS A 704 -11.26 5.46 -25.60
C LYS A 704 -10.45 4.51 -24.71
N ILE A 705 -10.94 3.30 -24.46
CA ILE A 705 -10.26 2.28 -23.64
C ILE A 705 -9.27 1.45 -24.50
N ARG A 706 -9.51 1.37 -25.81
CA ARG A 706 -8.60 0.72 -26.77
C ARG A 706 -7.37 1.57 -26.99
#